data_AF-A0AAD6R0R9-F1
#
_entry.id   AF-A0AAD6R0R9-F1
#
_cell.length_a   1.000
_cell.length_b   1.000
_cell.length_c   1.000
_cell.angle_alpha   90.00
_cell.angle_beta   90.00
_cell.angle_gamma   90.00
#
_symmetry.space_group_name_H-M   'P 1'
#
loop_
_entity.id
_entity.type
_entity.pdbx_description
1 polymer ?
#
loop_
_entity_poly.entity_id
_entity_poly.type
_entity_poly.pdbx_seq_one_letter_code
_entity_poly.pdbx_strand_id
1 'polypeptide(L)'
;MALSKLPLYSVFFFLYISLFISSQALSSKIAVAQIKDQQDNEPFVGINIGEDVSNLMSATELVSFLQFQKVTHIKLYDADPDILKALAKTKIRVIISVPNNQLLAIGSSNTTAASWIGKNVVAYYPQTVITAIAVGDEVLTTVPSSAPLLMPAIESLYSALVAENLHNQIKISTPHSASIILDSFPPSQSFFNQSWISVIQPLLHFLSRTGSPLMMNFYPYYVFMQNKGVVPLDNSLFKPLTPSKEMVDPNTLLHYTNVLDAMVDAAYFSMKNMNFTDVVVLVTESGWPSKGDSKEPYATIDNADTYNSNLIKHVLDHSGTPFHPEITSSVYLYELFNEDLRSPPVSEANWGLFYANSTPVYLLHVSGSGTFLANDTTNQTYCIVMDGVDSKTLQAALDWVCGPGRANCSEIQPGENCYQPNNVKNHASYAFDSYYQKEGRASGSCDFKGIAMTTTTDPSHGSCIFPGSLEDLTDTSGLDGDVDSSVGSVFMPLRHCKRKVRDPVDDHQEGGFRGVKSLNNVEVGGDGDSAKSGAFQGVKASNKGVTVLKDGGDGHSVRLGGFQGVKSSNKGVTVLKDESDGASVKLGAFQGARASNKGVAVLTEDTNSAAVLGSFKILSYNVWFREDLEMHRRMKALGELIQLHSPDVICLQEVIPDIYDIFQRSSWWKAYQCSVSSEIASSRGYFCMQLSKLPVKSFSTKPFMNSIMGRELCIAELEVPGKKSLVVATSHLESPCPAPPKWDQMFSKERVDQAKEAINLLKKNSNVIFCGDMNWDDKLDGQFPFPDGWVDAWVELKPGDNGWTYDTKSNQMLSGNRALQRRLDRFICSLCDFKISKIDMIGKDAIPGLSYMKEKKVRKEVKMLELPVLPSDHYGLLLTISGL
;
A
#
# COMPACT_ATOMS: atom_id res chain seq x y z
N MET A 1 -72.26 33.39 -59.77
CA MET A 1 -72.77 32.30 -58.90
C MET A 1 -72.52 30.98 -59.59
N ALA A 2 -71.65 30.14 -59.03
CA ALA A 2 -71.74 28.67 -58.99
C ALA A 2 -70.40 28.17 -58.42
N LEU A 3 -70.44 27.84 -57.13
CA LEU A 3 -69.41 27.07 -56.45
C LEU A 3 -69.25 25.70 -57.13
N SER A 4 -68.02 25.28 -57.35
CA SER A 4 -67.63 23.87 -57.45
C SER A 4 -66.29 23.71 -56.71
N LYS A 5 -66.31 23.49 -55.39
CA LYS A 5 -66.16 22.16 -54.77
C LYS A 5 -65.07 21.31 -55.44
N LEU A 6 -63.81 21.69 -55.30
CA LEU A 6 -62.74 20.70 -55.15
C LEU A 6 -62.61 20.35 -53.66
N PRO A 7 -62.45 19.06 -53.31
CA PRO A 7 -62.83 18.58 -52.02
C PRO A 7 -61.73 18.87 -51.00
N LEU A 8 -62.10 19.56 -49.92
CA LEU A 8 -61.32 19.70 -48.68
C LEU A 8 -60.69 18.36 -48.25
N TYR A 9 -61.35 17.24 -48.57
CA TYR A 9 -60.86 15.88 -48.33
C TYR A 9 -59.48 15.58 -48.92
N SER A 10 -59.10 16.13 -50.09
CA SER A 10 -57.78 15.83 -50.66
C SER A 10 -56.67 16.50 -49.86
N VAL A 11 -56.88 17.72 -49.38
CA VAL A 11 -55.90 18.46 -48.57
C VAL A 11 -55.77 17.84 -47.18
N PHE A 12 -56.90 17.44 -46.57
CA PHE A 12 -56.90 16.73 -45.30
C PHE A 12 -56.26 15.33 -45.42
N PHE A 13 -56.46 14.62 -46.53
CA PHE A 13 -55.84 13.31 -46.76
C PHE A 13 -54.32 13.41 -46.92
N PHE A 14 -53.81 14.42 -47.65
CA PHE A 14 -52.37 14.67 -47.76
C PHE A 14 -51.74 15.13 -46.44
N LEU A 15 -52.42 15.97 -45.65
CA LEU A 15 -51.97 16.35 -44.31
C LEU A 15 -51.99 15.17 -43.33
N TYR A 16 -53.01 14.31 -43.41
CA TYR A 16 -53.11 13.13 -42.56
C TYR A 16 -52.01 12.12 -42.91
N ILE A 17 -51.75 11.88 -44.20
CA ILE A 17 -50.64 11.03 -44.66
C ILE A 17 -49.29 11.63 -44.27
N SER A 18 -49.08 12.95 -44.41
CA SER A 18 -47.82 13.57 -43.99
C SER A 18 -47.62 13.47 -42.47
N LEU A 19 -48.68 13.65 -41.68
CA LEU A 19 -48.64 13.47 -40.22
C LEU A 19 -48.42 12.01 -39.84
N PHE A 20 -48.97 11.05 -40.59
CA PHE A 20 -48.81 9.61 -40.34
C PHE A 20 -47.42 9.09 -40.75
N ILE A 21 -46.85 9.60 -41.84
CA ILE A 21 -45.47 9.31 -42.25
C ILE A 21 -44.48 9.96 -41.26
N SER A 22 -44.78 11.18 -40.80
CA SER A 22 -43.97 11.86 -39.78
C SER A 22 -44.04 11.14 -38.43
N SER A 23 -45.20 10.62 -38.04
CA SER A 23 -45.36 9.86 -36.79
C SER A 23 -44.69 8.49 -36.86
N GLN A 24 -44.76 7.79 -38.01
CA GLN A 24 -44.03 6.54 -38.20
C GLN A 24 -42.52 6.75 -38.30
N ALA A 25 -42.04 7.83 -38.93
CA ALA A 25 -40.63 8.19 -38.97
C ALA A 25 -40.10 8.62 -37.58
N LEU A 26 -40.93 9.28 -36.77
CA LEU A 26 -40.60 9.63 -35.39
C LEU A 26 -40.62 8.39 -34.50
N SER A 27 -41.60 7.50 -34.64
CA SER A 27 -41.71 6.24 -33.89
C SER A 27 -40.58 5.27 -34.22
N SER A 28 -40.12 5.22 -35.48
CA SER A 28 -38.96 4.43 -35.88
C SER A 28 -37.64 5.07 -35.45
N LYS A 29 -37.52 6.40 -35.43
CA LYS A 29 -36.37 7.08 -34.81
C LYS A 29 -36.33 6.91 -33.30
N ILE A 30 -37.48 6.91 -32.61
CA ILE A 30 -37.59 6.63 -31.17
C ILE A 30 -37.26 5.16 -30.91
N ALA A 31 -37.78 4.21 -31.70
CA ALA A 31 -37.44 2.80 -31.57
C ALA A 31 -35.96 2.54 -31.86
N VAL A 32 -35.36 3.16 -32.88
CA VAL A 32 -33.92 3.06 -33.17
C VAL A 32 -33.09 3.74 -32.09
N ALA A 33 -33.53 4.88 -31.52
CA ALA A 33 -32.87 5.51 -30.39
C ALA A 33 -32.96 4.66 -29.11
N GLN A 34 -34.11 4.04 -28.84
CA GLN A 34 -34.30 3.11 -27.71
C GLN A 34 -33.50 1.81 -27.88
N ILE A 35 -33.39 1.28 -29.10
CA ILE A 35 -32.55 0.10 -29.39
C ILE A 35 -31.06 0.46 -29.27
N LYS A 36 -30.65 1.67 -29.65
CA LYS A 36 -29.26 2.14 -29.50
C LYS A 36 -28.90 2.45 -28.04
N ASP A 37 -29.86 3.00 -27.28
CA ASP A 37 -29.75 3.26 -25.84
C ASP A 37 -29.79 1.98 -25.00
N GLN A 38 -30.46 0.91 -25.48
CA GLN A 38 -30.39 -0.42 -24.85
C GLN A 38 -29.06 -1.14 -25.13
N GLN A 39 -28.43 -0.95 -26.30
CA GLN A 39 -27.19 -1.64 -26.67
C GLN A 39 -25.92 -0.97 -26.13
N ASP A 40 -25.97 0.30 -25.72
CA ASP A 40 -24.88 1.01 -25.03
C ASP A 40 -24.95 0.89 -23.49
N ASN A 41 -25.99 0.26 -22.93
CA ASN A 41 -26.21 0.09 -21.49
C ASN A 41 -26.07 -1.36 -20.99
N GLU A 42 -25.66 -2.31 -21.83
CA GLU A 42 -25.32 -3.66 -21.36
C GLU A 42 -24.04 -3.62 -20.51
N PRO A 43 -23.99 -4.32 -19.37
CA PRO A 43 -22.80 -4.35 -18.54
C PRO A 43 -21.67 -5.05 -19.29
N PHE A 44 -20.46 -4.55 -19.09
CA PHE A 44 -19.28 -5.02 -19.80
C PHE A 44 -18.10 -5.18 -18.86
N VAL A 45 -17.11 -5.96 -19.32
CA VAL A 45 -15.79 -6.05 -18.68
C VAL A 45 -14.79 -5.30 -19.56
N GLY A 46 -14.19 -4.26 -18.99
CA GLY A 46 -13.05 -3.55 -19.56
C GLY A 46 -11.74 -3.92 -18.88
N ILE A 47 -10.63 -3.36 -19.35
CA ILE A 47 -9.30 -3.59 -18.79
C ILE A 47 -8.52 -2.28 -18.68
N ASN A 48 -7.84 -2.07 -17.57
CA ASN A 48 -6.90 -0.96 -17.38
C ASN A 48 -5.57 -1.25 -18.10
N ILE A 49 -5.03 -0.25 -18.79
CA ILE A 49 -3.74 -0.32 -19.46
C ILE A 49 -2.74 0.51 -18.65
N GLY A 50 -1.93 -0.15 -17.82
CA GLY A 50 -0.77 0.45 -17.16
C GLY A 50 0.42 0.61 -18.11
N GLU A 51 1.27 1.58 -17.82
CA GLU A 51 2.43 1.96 -18.63
C GLU A 51 3.76 1.84 -17.87
N ASP A 52 3.76 1.50 -16.58
CA ASP A 52 4.96 1.30 -15.76
C ASP A 52 5.62 -0.07 -16.06
N VAL A 53 5.88 -0.32 -17.36
CA VAL A 53 6.40 -1.57 -17.92
C VAL A 53 7.69 -1.30 -18.71
N SER A 54 8.78 -1.99 -18.38
CA SER A 54 10.12 -1.75 -18.96
C SER A 54 10.24 -2.01 -20.45
N ASN A 55 9.43 -2.92 -21.02
CA ASN A 55 9.45 -3.30 -22.44
C ASN A 55 8.02 -3.38 -23.01
N LEU A 56 7.26 -2.30 -22.89
CA LEU A 56 5.91 -2.24 -23.44
C LEU A 56 5.94 -2.34 -24.97
N MET A 57 5.01 -3.12 -25.54
CA MET A 57 4.83 -3.25 -26.98
C MET A 57 4.39 -1.92 -27.62
N SER A 58 4.57 -1.77 -28.93
CA SER A 58 4.12 -0.55 -29.62
C SER A 58 2.60 -0.40 -29.56
N ALA A 59 2.09 0.83 -29.64
CA ALA A 59 0.65 1.10 -29.62
C ALA A 59 -0.16 0.29 -30.65
N THR A 60 0.41 0.02 -31.84
CA THR A 60 -0.25 -0.78 -32.88
C THR A 60 -0.30 -2.26 -32.52
N GLU A 61 0.77 -2.80 -31.94
CA GLU A 61 0.81 -4.19 -31.44
C GLU A 61 -0.13 -4.37 -30.27
N LEU A 62 -0.17 -3.41 -29.33
CA LEU A 62 -1.11 -3.39 -28.21
C LEU A 62 -2.54 -3.47 -28.69
N VAL A 63 -2.93 -2.61 -29.62
CA VAL A 63 -4.31 -2.60 -30.14
C VAL A 63 -4.62 -3.89 -30.90
N SER A 64 -3.67 -4.44 -31.66
CA SER A 64 -3.83 -5.73 -32.33
C SER A 64 -4.01 -6.86 -31.32
N PHE A 65 -3.26 -6.83 -30.22
CA PHE A 65 -3.38 -7.77 -29.12
C PHE A 65 -4.75 -7.65 -28.42
N LEU A 66 -5.21 -6.43 -28.13
CA LEU A 66 -6.55 -6.19 -27.56
C LEU A 66 -7.67 -6.74 -28.46
N GLN A 67 -7.56 -6.51 -29.78
CA GLN A 67 -8.51 -7.07 -30.75
C GLN A 67 -8.47 -8.60 -30.79
N PHE A 68 -7.27 -9.18 -30.75
CA PHE A 68 -7.08 -10.63 -30.70
C PHE A 68 -7.72 -11.25 -29.45
N GLN A 69 -7.52 -10.60 -28.30
CA GLN A 69 -8.14 -10.98 -27.02
C GLN A 69 -9.63 -10.59 -26.91
N LYS A 70 -10.19 -9.98 -27.97
CA LYS A 70 -11.58 -9.50 -28.08
C LYS A 70 -11.99 -8.55 -26.96
N VAL A 71 -11.05 -7.76 -26.47
CA VAL A 71 -11.29 -6.69 -25.51
C VAL A 71 -12.06 -5.57 -26.21
N THR A 72 -13.18 -5.16 -25.62
CA THR A 72 -14.07 -4.14 -26.19
C THR A 72 -14.00 -2.80 -25.48
N HIS A 73 -13.52 -2.78 -24.24
CA HIS A 73 -13.44 -1.59 -23.38
C HIS A 73 -12.07 -1.52 -22.70
N ILE A 74 -11.44 -0.35 -22.73
CA ILE A 74 -10.18 -0.10 -22.04
C ILE A 74 -10.20 1.24 -21.30
N LYS A 75 -9.39 1.35 -20.24
CA LYS A 75 -9.14 2.60 -19.52
C LYS A 75 -7.63 2.89 -19.56
N LEU A 76 -7.29 4.11 -19.96
CA LEU A 76 -5.92 4.64 -19.96
C LEU A 76 -5.76 5.61 -18.78
N TYR A 77 -4.57 5.66 -18.18
CA TYR A 77 -4.24 6.59 -17.09
C TYR A 77 -3.86 7.99 -17.58
N ASP A 78 -3.78 8.17 -18.90
CA ASP A 78 -3.59 9.46 -19.54
C ASP A 78 -4.36 9.55 -20.87
N ALA A 79 -3.90 10.41 -21.78
CA ALA A 79 -4.40 10.53 -23.15
C ALA A 79 -3.27 10.35 -24.18
N ASP A 80 -2.57 9.21 -24.11
CA ASP A 80 -1.47 8.89 -25.03
C ASP A 80 -1.91 9.01 -26.52
N PRO A 81 -1.25 9.88 -27.30
CA PRO A 81 -1.67 10.16 -28.67
C PRO A 81 -1.43 8.99 -29.63
N ASP A 82 -0.48 8.10 -29.36
CA ASP A 82 -0.13 7.01 -30.25
C ASP A 82 -1.07 5.81 -30.05
N ILE A 83 -1.46 5.51 -28.80
CA ILE A 83 -2.53 4.57 -28.47
C ILE A 83 -3.86 5.07 -29.05
N LEU A 84 -4.21 6.34 -28.85
CA LEU A 84 -5.46 6.91 -29.37
C LEU A 84 -5.53 6.89 -30.91
N LYS A 85 -4.41 7.07 -31.62
CA LYS A 85 -4.35 6.88 -33.08
C LYS A 85 -4.50 5.41 -33.46
N ALA A 86 -3.83 4.49 -32.75
CA ALA A 86 -3.89 3.06 -33.05
C ALA A 86 -5.31 2.50 -32.86
N LEU A 87 -6.08 3.03 -31.91
CA LEU A 87 -7.48 2.66 -31.68
C LEU A 87 -8.46 3.14 -32.75
N ALA A 88 -8.01 3.96 -33.70
CA ALA A 88 -8.90 4.49 -34.74
C ALA A 88 -9.55 3.34 -35.54
N LYS A 89 -10.89 3.37 -35.63
CA LYS A 89 -11.73 2.42 -36.39
C LYS A 89 -11.73 0.98 -35.86
N THR A 90 -11.17 0.72 -34.69
CA THR A 90 -11.17 -0.63 -34.08
C THR A 90 -12.47 -0.96 -33.36
N LYS A 91 -13.29 0.06 -33.05
CA LYS A 91 -14.51 0.01 -32.24
C LYS A 91 -14.28 -0.32 -30.75
N ILE A 92 -13.02 -0.43 -30.32
CA ILE A 92 -12.69 -0.50 -28.89
C ILE A 92 -13.07 0.84 -28.26
N ARG A 93 -13.85 0.78 -27.19
CA ARG A 93 -14.29 1.93 -26.39
C ARG A 93 -13.21 2.27 -25.37
N VAL A 94 -12.87 3.54 -25.24
CA VAL A 94 -11.79 3.98 -24.34
C VAL A 94 -12.26 5.06 -23.37
N ILE A 95 -11.90 4.88 -22.10
CA ILE A 95 -11.86 5.94 -21.09
C ILE A 95 -10.44 6.49 -21.08
N ILE A 96 -10.30 7.80 -21.27
CA ILE A 96 -9.02 8.51 -21.11
C ILE A 96 -9.02 9.24 -19.78
N SER A 97 -7.85 9.41 -19.18
CA SER A 97 -7.73 10.08 -17.89
C SER A 97 -6.99 11.40 -18.00
N VAL A 98 -7.35 12.34 -17.13
CA VAL A 98 -6.58 13.56 -16.86
C VAL A 98 -5.63 13.24 -15.71
N PRO A 99 -4.31 13.19 -15.93
CA PRO A 99 -3.37 12.88 -14.87
C PRO A 99 -3.44 13.89 -13.71
N ASN A 100 -3.19 13.44 -12.48
CA ASN A 100 -3.29 14.26 -11.27
C ASN A 100 -2.43 15.55 -11.34
N ASN A 101 -1.26 15.49 -12.00
CA ASN A 101 -0.38 16.65 -12.18
C ASN A 101 -0.92 17.72 -13.15
N GLN A 102 -1.94 17.42 -13.96
CA GLN A 102 -2.58 18.37 -14.88
C GLN A 102 -3.80 19.06 -14.27
N LEU A 103 -4.30 18.58 -13.13
CA LEU A 103 -5.51 19.10 -12.48
C LEU A 103 -5.42 20.60 -12.16
N LEU A 104 -4.26 21.07 -11.70
CA LEU A 104 -4.08 22.50 -11.39
C LEU A 104 -4.25 23.38 -12.63
N ALA A 105 -3.65 22.99 -13.75
CA ALA A 105 -3.69 23.78 -14.98
C ALA A 105 -5.09 23.79 -15.60
N ILE A 106 -5.79 22.65 -15.59
CA ILE A 106 -7.14 22.50 -16.14
C ILE A 106 -8.18 23.16 -15.23
N GLY A 107 -8.10 22.92 -13.91
CA GLY A 107 -9.04 23.47 -12.94
C GLY A 107 -8.94 24.99 -12.74
N SER A 108 -7.81 25.60 -13.11
CA SER A 108 -7.61 27.05 -12.99
C SER A 108 -7.96 27.84 -14.24
N SER A 109 -8.23 27.20 -15.39
CA SER A 109 -8.39 27.89 -16.67
C SER A 109 -9.28 27.12 -17.66
N ASN A 110 -10.46 27.68 -17.95
CA ASN A 110 -11.38 27.14 -18.95
C ASN A 110 -10.74 27.04 -20.34
N THR A 111 -9.85 27.98 -20.70
CA THR A 111 -9.14 27.96 -21.98
C THR A 111 -8.19 26.77 -22.06
N THR A 112 -7.53 26.44 -20.94
CA THR A 112 -6.65 25.26 -20.86
C THR A 112 -7.47 23.98 -20.97
N ALA A 113 -8.62 23.89 -20.30
CA ALA A 113 -9.53 22.76 -20.42
C ALA A 113 -10.05 22.59 -21.87
N ALA A 114 -10.44 23.68 -22.53
CA ALA A 114 -10.87 23.65 -23.93
C ALA A 114 -9.75 23.19 -24.87
N SER A 115 -8.51 23.67 -24.66
CA SER A 115 -7.34 23.22 -25.41
C SER A 115 -7.06 21.72 -25.19
N TRP A 116 -7.21 21.24 -23.95
CA TRP A 116 -7.06 19.83 -23.61
C TRP A 116 -8.09 18.96 -24.35
N ILE A 117 -9.37 19.34 -24.35
CA ILE A 117 -10.43 18.65 -25.11
C ILE A 117 -10.15 18.68 -26.62
N GLY A 118 -9.76 19.84 -27.17
CA GLY A 118 -9.41 19.96 -28.58
C GLY A 118 -8.28 19.02 -28.99
N LYS A 119 -7.23 18.95 -28.16
CA LYS A 119 -6.03 18.13 -28.43
C LYS A 119 -6.25 16.64 -28.21
N ASN A 120 -6.96 16.25 -27.15
CA ASN A 120 -6.98 14.87 -26.68
C ASN A 120 -8.30 14.14 -26.98
N VAL A 121 -9.37 14.86 -27.33
CA VAL A 121 -10.68 14.28 -27.63
C VAL A 121 -11.08 14.57 -29.07
N VAL A 122 -11.22 15.85 -29.44
CA VAL A 122 -11.71 16.27 -30.76
C VAL A 122 -10.79 15.80 -31.89
N ALA A 123 -9.48 15.75 -31.65
CA ALA A 123 -8.51 15.28 -32.63
C ALA A 123 -8.69 13.81 -33.04
N TYR A 124 -9.31 12.98 -32.20
CA TYR A 124 -9.43 11.53 -32.41
C TYR A 124 -10.87 11.06 -32.60
N TYR A 125 -11.84 11.74 -31.99
CA TYR A 125 -13.26 11.43 -32.12
C TYR A 125 -13.80 11.89 -33.50
N PRO A 126 -14.66 11.11 -34.20
CA PRO A 126 -15.27 9.83 -33.81
C PRO A 126 -14.51 8.59 -34.31
N GLN A 127 -13.30 8.74 -34.86
CA GLN A 127 -12.55 7.58 -35.37
C GLN A 127 -12.17 6.63 -34.23
N THR A 128 -11.75 7.21 -33.10
CA THR A 128 -11.55 6.51 -31.83
C THR A 128 -12.76 6.72 -30.94
N VAL A 129 -13.31 5.64 -30.39
CA VAL A 129 -14.57 5.69 -29.62
C VAL A 129 -14.25 6.02 -28.16
N ILE A 130 -14.05 7.30 -27.87
CA ILE A 130 -13.89 7.80 -26.50
C ILE A 130 -15.28 7.83 -25.85
N THR A 131 -15.45 7.17 -24.71
CA THR A 131 -16.75 7.05 -24.01
C THR A 131 -16.81 7.86 -22.72
N ALA A 132 -15.68 8.04 -22.04
CA ALA A 132 -15.61 8.89 -20.87
C ALA A 132 -14.24 9.52 -20.65
N ILE A 133 -14.22 10.58 -19.84
CA ILE A 133 -13.03 11.23 -19.31
C ILE A 133 -13.03 11.04 -17.79
N ALA A 134 -11.99 10.38 -17.28
CA ALA A 134 -11.72 10.25 -15.85
C ALA A 134 -10.83 11.42 -15.39
N VAL A 135 -11.37 12.32 -14.57
CA VAL A 135 -10.64 13.52 -14.13
C VAL A 135 -9.88 13.22 -12.84
N GLY A 136 -8.56 13.10 -12.96
CA GLY A 136 -7.71 12.61 -11.89
C GLY A 136 -7.88 11.11 -11.64
N ASP A 137 -7.14 10.59 -10.66
CA ASP A 137 -7.26 9.24 -10.16
C ASP A 137 -7.01 9.24 -8.65
N GLU A 138 -8.00 8.78 -7.88
CA GLU A 138 -8.01 8.75 -6.41
C GLU A 138 -7.57 10.07 -5.73
N VAL A 139 -7.89 11.23 -6.32
CA VAL A 139 -7.36 12.54 -5.90
C VAL A 139 -7.58 12.84 -4.41
N LEU A 140 -8.73 12.43 -3.86
CA LEU A 140 -9.10 12.70 -2.46
C LEU A 140 -8.21 11.95 -1.45
N THR A 141 -7.54 10.89 -1.87
CA THR A 141 -6.71 10.02 -1.02
C THR A 141 -5.23 10.15 -1.37
N THR A 142 -4.89 10.30 -2.65
CA THR A 142 -3.49 10.35 -3.12
C THR A 142 -2.91 11.77 -3.11
N VAL A 143 -3.71 12.79 -3.46
CA VAL A 143 -3.28 14.19 -3.48
C VAL A 143 -4.38 15.10 -2.89
N PRO A 144 -4.71 14.97 -1.59
CA PRO A 144 -5.90 15.61 -1.01
C PRO A 144 -5.85 17.14 -1.06
N SER A 145 -4.65 17.73 -1.16
CA SER A 145 -4.43 19.16 -1.37
C SER A 145 -5.02 19.67 -2.70
N SER A 146 -5.17 18.80 -3.71
CA SER A 146 -5.76 19.12 -5.02
C SER A 146 -7.27 18.94 -5.07
N ALA A 147 -7.91 18.42 -4.00
CA ALA A 147 -9.36 18.20 -3.95
C ALA A 147 -10.21 19.44 -4.33
N PRO A 148 -9.86 20.69 -3.92
CA PRO A 148 -10.62 21.88 -4.31
C PRO A 148 -10.61 22.19 -5.81
N LEU A 149 -9.66 21.63 -6.56
CA LEU A 149 -9.50 21.85 -8.01
C LEU A 149 -10.33 20.86 -8.84
N LEU A 150 -10.83 19.79 -8.23
CA LEU A 150 -11.48 18.68 -8.93
C LEU A 150 -12.79 19.11 -9.61
N MET A 151 -13.69 19.74 -8.85
CA MET A 151 -14.97 20.23 -9.40
C MET A 151 -14.79 21.35 -10.44
N PRO A 152 -13.93 22.36 -10.23
CA PRO A 152 -13.58 23.33 -11.27
C PRO A 152 -13.05 22.68 -12.56
N ALA A 153 -12.20 21.66 -12.45
CA ALA A 153 -11.67 20.95 -13.62
C ALA A 153 -12.77 20.18 -14.37
N ILE A 154 -13.62 19.45 -13.64
CA ILE A 154 -14.76 18.70 -14.20
C ILE A 154 -15.71 19.64 -14.95
N GLU A 155 -16.13 20.75 -14.33
CA GLU A 155 -17.05 21.70 -14.95
C GLU A 155 -16.43 22.42 -16.17
N SER A 156 -15.13 22.70 -16.13
CA SER A 156 -14.40 23.32 -17.24
C SER A 156 -14.29 22.38 -18.45
N LEU A 157 -13.95 21.10 -18.21
CA LEU A 157 -13.89 20.08 -19.26
C LEU A 157 -15.29 19.78 -19.82
N TYR A 158 -16.31 19.72 -18.95
CA TYR A 158 -17.70 19.56 -19.38
C TYR A 158 -18.16 20.72 -20.26
N SER A 159 -17.87 21.96 -19.87
CA SER A 159 -18.19 23.14 -20.68
C SER A 159 -17.52 23.11 -22.05
N ALA A 160 -16.29 22.62 -22.14
CA ALA A 160 -15.60 22.42 -23.41
C ALA A 160 -16.25 21.31 -24.26
N LEU A 161 -16.65 20.16 -23.67
CA LEU A 161 -17.42 19.14 -24.39
C LEU A 161 -18.78 19.65 -24.87
N VAL A 162 -19.44 20.52 -24.11
CA VAL A 162 -20.69 21.16 -24.52
C VAL A 162 -20.47 22.04 -25.74
N ALA A 163 -19.40 22.84 -25.75
CA ALA A 163 -19.04 23.69 -26.89
C ALA A 163 -18.80 22.88 -28.18
N GLU A 164 -18.22 21.68 -28.04
CA GLU A 164 -17.97 20.75 -29.15
C GLU A 164 -19.16 19.82 -29.46
N ASN A 165 -20.29 19.95 -28.75
CA ASN A 165 -21.48 19.09 -28.86
C ASN A 165 -21.23 17.59 -28.57
N LEU A 166 -20.23 17.27 -27.75
CA LEU A 166 -19.84 15.90 -27.40
C LEU A 166 -20.33 15.44 -26.02
N HIS A 167 -20.89 16.34 -25.21
CA HIS A 167 -21.31 16.09 -23.82
C HIS A 167 -22.34 14.96 -23.63
N ASN A 168 -23.12 14.61 -24.67
CA ASN A 168 -24.07 13.50 -24.60
C ASN A 168 -23.43 12.15 -24.95
N GLN A 169 -22.31 12.15 -25.67
CA GLN A 169 -21.61 10.93 -26.09
C GLN A 169 -20.45 10.57 -25.17
N ILE A 170 -19.82 11.58 -24.56
CA ILE A 170 -18.63 11.41 -23.71
C ILE A 170 -18.98 11.84 -22.30
N LYS A 171 -18.99 10.89 -21.36
CA LYS A 171 -19.26 11.15 -19.95
C LYS A 171 -18.02 11.71 -19.24
N ILE A 172 -18.22 12.48 -18.19
CA ILE A 172 -17.14 12.96 -17.32
C ILE A 172 -17.43 12.50 -15.90
N SER A 173 -16.41 11.93 -15.25
CA SER A 173 -16.45 11.58 -13.83
C SER A 173 -15.03 11.60 -13.25
N THR A 174 -14.84 11.11 -12.04
CA THR A 174 -13.54 11.07 -11.35
C THR A 174 -13.46 9.76 -10.55
N PRO A 175 -12.44 8.91 -10.80
CA PRO A 175 -12.20 7.69 -10.04
C PRO A 175 -11.88 7.99 -8.56
N HIS A 176 -12.53 7.25 -7.67
CA HIS A 176 -12.34 7.36 -6.24
C HIS A 176 -11.96 6.02 -5.60
N SER A 177 -11.03 6.08 -4.65
CA SER A 177 -10.70 4.96 -3.78
C SER A 177 -11.91 4.52 -2.96
N ALA A 178 -12.08 3.22 -2.73
CA ALA A 178 -13.09 2.68 -1.80
C ALA A 178 -13.07 3.35 -0.41
N SER A 179 -11.90 3.84 0.02
CA SER A 179 -11.67 4.44 1.34
C SER A 179 -12.41 5.76 1.57
N ILE A 180 -13.00 6.38 0.54
CA ILE A 180 -13.89 7.53 0.74
C ILE A 180 -15.24 7.13 1.35
N ILE A 181 -15.59 5.84 1.32
CA ILE A 181 -16.78 5.27 1.96
C ILE A 181 -16.34 4.71 3.32
N LEU A 182 -16.96 5.20 4.38
CA LEU A 182 -16.73 4.75 5.75
C LEU A 182 -17.83 3.76 6.16
N ASP A 183 -17.49 2.92 7.15
CA ASP A 183 -18.40 1.90 7.71
C ASP A 183 -19.10 1.08 6.62
N SER A 184 -18.32 0.65 5.62
CA SER A 184 -18.81 -0.03 4.41
C SER A 184 -19.48 -1.38 4.68
N PHE A 185 -19.34 -1.94 5.88
CA PHE A 185 -20.08 -3.11 6.31
C PHE A 185 -20.72 -2.92 7.70
N PRO A 186 -22.05 -3.11 7.84
CA PRO A 186 -22.98 -3.52 6.79
C PRO A 186 -23.27 -2.40 5.77
N PRO A 187 -23.48 -2.71 4.47
CA PRO A 187 -23.63 -1.69 3.42
C PRO A 187 -24.74 -0.68 3.70
N SER A 188 -25.85 -1.06 4.33
CA SER A 188 -26.93 -0.14 4.67
C SER A 188 -26.57 0.99 5.64
N GLN A 189 -25.43 0.89 6.34
CA GLN A 189 -24.94 1.93 7.27
C GLN A 189 -23.80 2.76 6.69
N SER A 190 -23.37 2.47 5.46
CA SER A 190 -22.26 3.17 4.84
C SER A 190 -22.57 4.65 4.59
N PHE A 191 -21.53 5.48 4.63
CA PHE A 191 -21.63 6.88 4.27
C PHE A 191 -20.30 7.40 3.73
N PHE A 192 -20.35 8.43 2.90
CA PHE A 192 -19.14 9.11 2.45
C PHE A 192 -18.47 9.87 3.60
N ASN A 193 -17.14 9.83 3.64
CA ASN A 193 -16.34 10.52 4.65
C ASN A 193 -16.71 12.01 4.69
N GLN A 194 -17.08 12.48 5.89
CA GLN A 194 -17.56 13.85 6.13
C GLN A 194 -16.55 14.92 5.68
N SER A 195 -15.25 14.60 5.71
CA SER A 195 -14.18 15.50 5.28
C SER A 195 -14.26 15.86 3.80
N TRP A 196 -14.86 14.99 2.97
CA TRP A 196 -14.93 15.12 1.53
C TRP A 196 -16.30 15.58 1.01
N ILE A 197 -17.28 15.80 1.89
CA ILE A 197 -18.65 16.16 1.47
C ILE A 197 -18.69 17.47 0.66
N SER A 198 -17.78 18.41 0.92
CA SER A 198 -17.66 19.64 0.14
C SER A 198 -17.31 19.42 -1.34
N VAL A 199 -16.78 18.25 -1.68
CA VAL A 199 -16.45 17.83 -3.06
C VAL A 199 -17.44 16.78 -3.56
N ILE A 200 -17.76 15.76 -2.75
CA ILE A 200 -18.65 14.65 -3.13
C ILE A 200 -20.07 15.14 -3.39
N GLN A 201 -20.62 16.04 -2.57
CA GLN A 201 -21.99 16.50 -2.78
C GLN A 201 -22.16 17.28 -4.10
N PRO A 202 -21.31 18.27 -4.44
CA PRO A 202 -21.34 18.88 -5.77
C PRO A 202 -21.09 17.90 -6.91
N LEU A 203 -20.20 16.92 -6.71
CA LEU A 203 -19.94 15.87 -7.70
C LEU A 203 -21.20 15.04 -7.97
N LEU A 204 -21.88 14.53 -6.96
CA LEU A 204 -23.10 13.74 -7.14
C LEU A 204 -24.21 14.55 -7.84
N HIS A 205 -24.35 15.84 -7.53
CA HIS A 205 -25.24 16.73 -8.28
C HIS A 205 -24.85 16.85 -9.76
N PHE A 206 -23.55 16.98 -10.05
CA PHE A 206 -23.04 17.02 -11.42
C PHE A 206 -23.31 15.71 -12.16
N LEU A 207 -23.04 14.56 -11.52
CA LEU A 207 -23.21 13.23 -12.09
C LEU A 207 -24.69 12.95 -12.41
N SER A 208 -25.59 13.22 -11.46
CA SER A 208 -27.04 13.12 -11.64
C SER A 208 -27.53 14.00 -12.81
N ARG A 209 -27.10 15.27 -12.86
CA ARG A 209 -27.49 16.21 -13.93
C ARG A 209 -27.04 15.77 -15.33
N THR A 210 -25.87 15.12 -15.43
CA THR A 210 -25.23 14.77 -16.71
C THR A 210 -25.46 13.30 -17.11
N GLY A 211 -26.08 12.51 -16.23
CA GLY A 211 -26.19 11.05 -16.39
C GLY A 211 -24.82 10.40 -16.49
N SER A 212 -23.83 10.89 -15.75
CA SER A 212 -22.49 10.30 -15.64
C SER A 212 -22.43 9.33 -14.46
N PRO A 213 -21.61 8.27 -14.53
CA PRO A 213 -21.49 7.31 -13.44
C PRO A 213 -20.58 7.85 -12.32
N LEU A 214 -20.78 7.36 -11.09
CA LEU A 214 -19.77 7.45 -10.03
C LEU A 214 -18.69 6.40 -10.29
N MET A 215 -17.44 6.84 -10.52
CA MET A 215 -16.31 5.95 -10.76
C MET A 215 -15.67 5.54 -9.44
N MET A 216 -15.59 4.24 -9.16
CA MET A 216 -15.03 3.70 -7.93
C MET A 216 -13.97 2.63 -8.22
N ASN A 217 -12.84 2.73 -7.55
CA ASN A 217 -11.80 1.70 -7.54
C ASN A 217 -12.06 0.79 -6.35
N PHE A 218 -12.43 -0.47 -6.62
CA PHE A 218 -12.83 -1.44 -5.62
C PHE A 218 -11.95 -2.67 -5.65
N TYR A 219 -11.24 -2.89 -4.54
CA TYR A 219 -10.29 -3.99 -4.39
C TYR A 219 -10.67 -4.87 -3.19
N PRO A 220 -11.50 -5.92 -3.39
CA PRO A 220 -11.78 -6.92 -2.37
C PRO A 220 -10.53 -7.53 -1.72
N TYR A 221 -9.44 -7.64 -2.47
CA TYR A 221 -8.13 -8.07 -1.96
C TYR A 221 -7.69 -7.26 -0.73
N TYR A 222 -7.72 -5.93 -0.81
CA TYR A 222 -7.29 -5.09 0.31
C TYR A 222 -8.28 -5.19 1.50
N VAL A 223 -9.58 -5.29 1.23
CA VAL A 223 -10.60 -5.51 2.28
C VAL A 223 -10.30 -6.81 3.03
N PHE A 224 -10.05 -7.90 2.31
CA PHE A 224 -9.70 -9.19 2.90
C PHE A 224 -8.42 -9.11 3.74
N MET A 225 -7.35 -8.54 3.18
CA MET A 225 -6.05 -8.42 3.85
C MET A 225 -6.12 -7.58 5.14
N GLN A 226 -6.92 -6.51 5.15
CA GLN A 226 -7.06 -5.61 6.30
C GLN A 226 -7.94 -6.19 7.42
N ASN A 227 -8.93 -7.02 7.07
CA ASN A 227 -9.93 -7.52 8.03
C ASN A 227 -9.50 -8.78 8.83
N LYS A 228 -8.22 -9.18 8.78
CA LYS A 228 -7.58 -10.22 9.63
C LYS A 228 -8.42 -11.49 9.86
N GLY A 229 -9.12 -11.99 8.83
CA GLY A 229 -9.90 -13.23 8.87
C GLY A 229 -11.36 -13.10 9.32
N VAL A 230 -11.88 -11.87 9.50
CA VAL A 230 -13.32 -11.62 9.66
C VAL A 230 -14.06 -11.85 8.34
N VAL A 231 -13.49 -11.37 7.24
CA VAL A 231 -14.01 -11.60 5.89
C VAL A 231 -13.44 -12.93 5.36
N PRO A 232 -14.28 -13.92 5.00
CA PRO A 232 -13.80 -15.17 4.43
C PRO A 232 -13.09 -14.96 3.09
N LEU A 233 -11.99 -15.69 2.86
CA LEU A 233 -11.29 -15.67 1.57
C LEU A 233 -12.23 -16.08 0.44
N ASP A 234 -13.00 -17.15 0.64
CA ASP A 234 -13.96 -17.67 -0.35
C ASP A 234 -14.97 -16.58 -0.77
N ASN A 235 -15.46 -15.76 0.18
CA ASN A 235 -16.35 -14.64 -0.10
C ASN A 235 -15.68 -13.57 -0.97
N SER A 236 -14.39 -13.31 -0.73
CA SER A 236 -13.62 -12.32 -1.50
C SER A 236 -13.29 -12.81 -2.92
N LEU A 237 -13.33 -14.13 -3.14
CA LEU A 237 -13.04 -14.80 -4.41
C LEU A 237 -14.31 -15.25 -5.17
N PHE A 238 -15.50 -14.78 -4.78
CA PHE A 238 -16.80 -15.21 -5.35
C PHE A 238 -17.07 -16.72 -5.26
N LYS A 239 -16.40 -17.43 -4.33
CA LYS A 239 -16.64 -18.86 -4.12
C LYS A 239 -17.90 -19.06 -3.28
N PRO A 240 -18.66 -20.15 -3.49
CA PRO A 240 -19.82 -20.48 -2.68
C PRO A 240 -19.49 -20.55 -1.20
N LEU A 241 -20.34 -19.97 -0.37
CA LEU A 241 -20.24 -20.01 1.09
C LEU A 241 -21.33 -20.90 1.67
N THR A 242 -21.04 -21.47 2.82
CA THR A 242 -22.11 -22.02 3.67
C THR A 242 -22.98 -20.88 4.19
N PRO A 243 -24.31 -21.04 4.34
CA PRO A 243 -25.21 -19.98 4.81
C PRO A 243 -24.78 -19.31 6.13
N SER A 244 -24.08 -20.05 7.02
CA SER A 244 -23.55 -19.51 8.28
C SER A 244 -22.34 -18.58 8.14
N LYS A 245 -21.77 -18.45 6.94
CA LYS A 245 -20.60 -17.61 6.62
C LYS A 245 -20.94 -16.50 5.62
N GLU A 246 -22.18 -16.42 5.16
CA GLU A 246 -22.63 -15.33 4.31
C GLU A 246 -22.59 -14.01 5.08
N MET A 247 -22.22 -12.94 4.39
CA MET A 247 -22.23 -11.61 4.96
C MET A 247 -23.64 -11.06 4.89
N VAL A 248 -24.35 -11.08 6.02
CA VAL A 248 -25.74 -10.59 6.09
C VAL A 248 -25.75 -9.17 6.63
N ASP A 249 -26.40 -8.26 5.92
CA ASP A 249 -26.68 -6.92 6.41
C ASP A 249 -27.83 -7.00 7.45
N PRO A 250 -27.58 -6.63 8.73
CA PRO A 250 -28.56 -6.79 9.79
C PRO A 250 -29.76 -5.83 9.67
N ASN A 251 -29.66 -4.75 8.90
CA ASN A 251 -30.74 -3.77 8.78
C ASN A 251 -31.66 -4.07 7.60
N THR A 252 -31.11 -4.61 6.51
CA THR A 252 -31.86 -4.90 5.28
C THR A 252 -32.15 -6.38 5.09
N LEU A 253 -31.44 -7.25 5.82
CA LEU A 253 -31.43 -8.71 5.66
C LEU A 253 -30.97 -9.16 4.27
N LEU A 254 -30.22 -8.31 3.56
CA LEU A 254 -29.60 -8.68 2.29
C LEU A 254 -28.39 -9.59 2.55
N HIS A 255 -28.30 -10.64 1.75
CA HIS A 255 -27.24 -11.64 1.82
C HIS A 255 -26.19 -11.35 0.74
N TYR A 256 -24.98 -11.03 1.17
CA TYR A 256 -23.86 -10.77 0.28
C TYR A 256 -23.00 -12.03 0.15
N THR A 257 -23.05 -12.64 -1.03
CA THR A 257 -22.27 -13.84 -1.38
C THR A 257 -20.84 -13.52 -1.81
N ASN A 258 -20.55 -12.25 -2.13
CA ASN A 258 -19.20 -11.76 -2.40
C ASN A 258 -18.97 -10.35 -1.85
N VAL A 259 -17.70 -9.98 -1.66
CA VAL A 259 -17.30 -8.67 -1.11
C VAL A 259 -17.54 -7.52 -2.09
N LEU A 260 -17.39 -7.76 -3.40
CA LEU A 260 -17.51 -6.68 -4.39
C LEU A 260 -18.93 -6.11 -4.40
N ASP A 261 -19.95 -6.96 -4.37
CA ASP A 261 -21.36 -6.54 -4.30
C ASP A 261 -21.63 -5.71 -3.04
N ALA A 262 -21.04 -6.11 -1.91
CA ALA A 262 -21.14 -5.34 -0.67
C ALA A 262 -20.49 -3.96 -0.79
N MET A 263 -19.37 -3.84 -1.50
CA MET A 263 -18.70 -2.55 -1.76
C MET A 263 -19.51 -1.66 -2.70
N VAL A 264 -20.07 -2.24 -3.76
CA VAL A 264 -20.94 -1.53 -4.72
C VAL A 264 -22.22 -1.03 -4.02
N ASP A 265 -22.87 -1.89 -3.24
CA ASP A 265 -24.06 -1.50 -2.47
C ASP A 265 -23.73 -0.48 -1.38
N ALA A 266 -22.54 -0.55 -0.77
CA ALA A 266 -22.09 0.48 0.16
C ALA A 266 -21.97 1.85 -0.53
N ALA A 267 -21.60 1.92 -1.81
CA ALA A 267 -21.63 3.18 -2.56
C ALA A 267 -23.08 3.64 -2.83
N TYR A 268 -23.97 2.74 -3.23
CA TYR A 268 -25.39 3.07 -3.44
C TYR A 268 -26.09 3.55 -2.17
N PHE A 269 -25.87 2.90 -1.03
CA PHE A 269 -26.39 3.35 0.26
C PHE A 269 -25.80 4.71 0.68
N SER A 270 -24.51 4.94 0.46
CA SER A 270 -23.88 6.24 0.73
C SER A 270 -24.50 7.38 -0.10
N MET A 271 -24.77 7.13 -1.40
CA MET A 271 -25.47 8.08 -2.27
C MET A 271 -26.93 8.29 -1.84
N LYS A 272 -27.63 7.22 -1.49
CA LYS A 272 -29.01 7.25 -1.00
C LYS A 272 -29.14 8.07 0.29
N ASN A 273 -28.18 7.98 1.19
CA ASN A 273 -28.11 8.79 2.41
C ASN A 273 -27.96 10.30 2.13
N MET A 274 -27.51 10.67 0.92
CA MET A 274 -27.44 12.05 0.42
C MET A 274 -28.60 12.40 -0.54
N ASN A 275 -29.62 11.54 -0.66
CA ASN A 275 -30.78 11.65 -1.55
C ASN A 275 -30.48 11.55 -3.06
N PHE A 276 -29.43 10.81 -3.44
CA PHE A 276 -29.16 10.46 -4.83
C PHE A 276 -29.46 8.99 -5.06
N THR A 277 -30.26 8.68 -6.09
CA THR A 277 -30.69 7.31 -6.42
C THR A 277 -30.60 6.99 -7.91
N ASP A 278 -30.27 7.99 -8.73
CA ASP A 278 -30.21 7.94 -10.19
C ASP A 278 -28.78 7.81 -10.73
N VAL A 279 -27.77 8.01 -9.88
CA VAL A 279 -26.36 7.88 -10.24
C VAL A 279 -25.94 6.41 -10.14
N VAL A 280 -25.51 5.84 -11.26
CA VAL A 280 -24.99 4.46 -11.34
C VAL A 280 -23.52 4.39 -10.95
N VAL A 281 -23.09 3.24 -10.42
CA VAL A 281 -21.69 2.98 -10.08
C VAL A 281 -20.99 2.29 -11.24
N LEU A 282 -19.86 2.85 -11.68
CA LEU A 282 -18.90 2.22 -12.59
C LEU A 282 -17.66 1.82 -11.81
N VAL A 283 -17.30 0.54 -11.83
CA VAL A 283 -16.09 0.07 -11.16
C VAL A 283 -14.92 0.27 -12.13
N THR A 284 -14.10 1.29 -11.87
CA THR A 284 -12.99 1.67 -12.76
C THR A 284 -11.73 0.84 -12.55
N GLU A 285 -11.61 0.17 -11.41
CA GLU A 285 -10.52 -0.74 -11.11
C GLU A 285 -10.97 -1.83 -10.14
N SER A 286 -10.65 -3.08 -10.47
CA SER A 286 -10.83 -4.22 -9.59
C SER A 286 -9.93 -5.37 -10.03
N GLY A 287 -9.28 -6.06 -9.10
CA GLY A 287 -8.33 -7.11 -9.42
C GLY A 287 -7.80 -7.83 -8.20
N TRP A 288 -6.84 -8.72 -8.42
CA TRP A 288 -6.14 -9.46 -7.37
C TRP A 288 -4.70 -9.77 -7.78
N PRO A 289 -3.69 -9.49 -6.93
CA PRO A 289 -2.30 -9.67 -7.30
C PRO A 289 -1.88 -11.14 -7.31
N SER A 290 -1.11 -11.54 -8.32
CA SER A 290 -0.65 -12.92 -8.53
C SER A 290 0.57 -13.30 -7.70
N LYS A 291 1.28 -12.33 -7.14
CA LYS A 291 2.51 -12.54 -6.37
C LYS A 291 2.75 -11.41 -5.38
N GLY A 292 2.89 -11.73 -4.10
CA GLY A 292 3.20 -10.76 -3.04
C GLY A 292 4.48 -11.11 -2.27
N ASP A 293 4.82 -10.25 -1.30
CA ASP A 293 5.90 -10.52 -0.36
C ASP A 293 5.44 -11.43 0.80
N SER A 294 6.32 -11.71 1.77
CA SER A 294 5.99 -12.57 2.93
C SER A 294 4.82 -12.08 3.82
N LYS A 295 4.43 -10.81 3.71
CA LYS A 295 3.30 -10.20 4.42
C LYS A 295 1.98 -10.33 3.63
N GLU A 296 2.05 -10.69 2.35
CA GLU A 296 0.93 -10.83 1.41
C GLU A 296 0.78 -12.27 0.90
N PRO A 297 0.59 -13.27 1.79
CA PRO A 297 0.62 -14.68 1.40
C PRO A 297 -0.54 -15.12 0.50
N TYR A 298 -1.57 -14.28 0.34
CA TYR A 298 -2.75 -14.55 -0.48
C TYR A 298 -2.68 -13.93 -1.87
N ALA A 299 -1.62 -13.17 -2.16
CA ALA A 299 -1.26 -12.75 -3.50
C ALA A 299 -0.60 -13.93 -4.22
N THR A 300 -1.42 -14.80 -4.79
CA THR A 300 -1.02 -16.03 -5.48
C THR A 300 -1.69 -16.11 -6.83
N ILE A 301 -1.06 -16.83 -7.76
CA ILE A 301 -1.58 -17.09 -9.10
C ILE A 301 -2.99 -17.68 -9.03
N ASP A 302 -3.20 -18.71 -8.19
CA ASP A 302 -4.49 -19.39 -8.06
C ASP A 302 -5.63 -18.46 -7.58
N ASN A 303 -5.33 -17.59 -6.62
CA ASN A 303 -6.33 -16.64 -6.11
C ASN A 303 -6.61 -15.53 -7.13
N ALA A 304 -5.57 -15.06 -7.84
CA ALA A 304 -5.70 -14.03 -8.87
C ALA A 304 -6.54 -14.51 -10.05
N ASP A 305 -6.26 -15.72 -10.55
CA ASP A 305 -7.10 -16.40 -11.53
C ASP A 305 -8.53 -16.54 -11.02
N THR A 306 -8.72 -17.15 -9.85
CA THR A 306 -10.07 -17.40 -9.34
C THR A 306 -10.88 -16.12 -9.21
N TYR A 307 -10.28 -15.05 -8.68
CA TYR A 307 -10.93 -13.76 -8.52
C TYR A 307 -11.33 -13.18 -9.86
N ASN A 308 -10.38 -13.03 -10.80
CA ASN A 308 -10.64 -12.38 -12.08
C ASN A 308 -11.59 -13.20 -12.96
N SER A 309 -11.46 -14.52 -12.99
CA SER A 309 -12.36 -15.43 -13.70
C SER A 309 -13.79 -15.33 -13.20
N ASN A 310 -13.99 -15.35 -11.87
CA ASN A 310 -15.33 -15.25 -11.30
C ASN A 310 -15.92 -13.84 -11.40
N LEU A 311 -15.09 -12.80 -11.34
CA LEU A 311 -15.52 -11.42 -11.57
C LEU A 311 -16.06 -11.24 -12.98
N ILE A 312 -15.32 -11.72 -14.00
CA ILE A 312 -15.77 -11.68 -15.39
C ILE A 312 -17.11 -12.40 -15.54
N LYS A 313 -17.21 -13.61 -14.98
CA LYS A 313 -18.44 -14.39 -15.01
C LYS A 313 -19.60 -13.66 -14.34
N HIS A 314 -19.41 -13.12 -13.15
CA HIS A 314 -20.44 -12.41 -12.39
C HIS A 314 -21.04 -11.22 -13.18
N VAL A 315 -20.19 -10.44 -13.86
CA VAL A 315 -20.62 -9.31 -14.69
C VAL A 315 -21.38 -9.76 -15.94
N LEU A 316 -20.90 -10.82 -16.61
CA LEU A 316 -21.50 -11.34 -17.84
C LEU A 316 -22.77 -12.17 -17.60
N ASP A 317 -22.92 -12.76 -16.41
CA ASP A 317 -24.15 -13.43 -15.97
C ASP A 317 -25.25 -12.43 -15.57
N HIS A 318 -24.95 -11.13 -15.57
CA HIS A 318 -25.87 -10.05 -15.20
C HIS A 318 -26.48 -10.24 -13.81
N SER A 319 -25.65 -10.67 -12.86
CA SER A 319 -26.11 -11.07 -11.52
C SER A 319 -26.65 -9.91 -10.68
N GLY A 320 -26.29 -8.66 -11.02
CA GLY A 320 -26.58 -7.48 -10.22
C GLY A 320 -25.97 -7.55 -8.83
N THR A 321 -26.47 -6.72 -7.91
CA THR A 321 -26.12 -6.78 -6.49
C THR A 321 -27.36 -7.10 -5.64
N PRO A 322 -27.22 -7.51 -4.36
CA PRO A 322 -28.38 -7.74 -3.50
C PRO A 322 -29.31 -6.52 -3.36
N PHE A 323 -28.78 -5.29 -3.33
CA PHE A 323 -29.60 -4.07 -3.25
C PHE A 323 -30.16 -3.63 -4.60
N HIS A 324 -29.43 -3.87 -5.69
CA HIS A 324 -29.84 -3.58 -7.07
C HIS A 324 -29.70 -4.83 -7.97
N PRO A 325 -30.57 -5.84 -7.83
CA PRO A 325 -30.49 -7.06 -8.63
C PRO A 325 -30.79 -6.83 -10.11
N GLU A 326 -31.45 -5.71 -10.44
CA GLU A 326 -31.80 -5.32 -11.81
C GLU A 326 -30.68 -4.59 -12.57
N ILE A 327 -29.62 -4.16 -11.87
CA ILE A 327 -28.51 -3.40 -12.46
C ILE A 327 -27.19 -4.09 -12.11
N THR A 328 -26.46 -4.51 -13.14
CA THR A 328 -25.07 -4.97 -12.99
C THR A 328 -24.12 -3.83 -13.33
N SER A 329 -23.20 -3.49 -12.42
CA SER A 329 -22.17 -2.50 -12.70
C SER A 329 -21.16 -3.06 -13.71
N SER A 330 -20.81 -2.25 -14.73
CA SER A 330 -19.62 -2.54 -15.56
C SER A 330 -18.35 -2.42 -14.73
N VAL A 331 -17.34 -3.23 -15.08
CA VAL A 331 -16.09 -3.32 -14.32
C VAL A 331 -14.89 -3.25 -15.25
N TYR A 332 -13.86 -2.51 -14.85
CA TYR A 332 -12.55 -2.55 -15.49
C TYR A 332 -11.58 -3.36 -14.64
N LEU A 333 -11.06 -4.46 -15.20
CA LEU A 333 -10.04 -5.28 -14.56
C LEU A 333 -8.75 -4.48 -14.40
N TYR A 334 -8.15 -4.56 -13.22
CA TYR A 334 -6.85 -4.01 -12.90
C TYR A 334 -5.86 -5.19 -12.77
N GLU A 335 -5.00 -5.44 -13.76
CA GLU A 335 -4.79 -4.69 -15.01
C GLU A 335 -4.29 -5.58 -16.17
N LEU A 336 -4.00 -5.02 -17.35
CA LEU A 336 -3.60 -5.84 -18.50
C LEU A 336 -2.22 -6.49 -18.31
N PHE A 337 -1.21 -5.73 -17.90
CA PHE A 337 0.17 -6.20 -17.80
C PHE A 337 0.72 -6.08 -16.38
N ASN A 338 1.67 -6.95 -16.02
CA ASN A 338 2.48 -6.75 -14.83
C ASN A 338 3.40 -5.53 -15.02
N GLU A 339 3.25 -4.53 -14.15
CA GLU A 339 4.03 -3.28 -14.17
C GLU A 339 5.34 -3.42 -13.36
N ASP A 340 6.41 -3.89 -14.00
CA ASP A 340 7.69 -4.20 -13.35
C ASP A 340 8.47 -2.96 -12.84
N LEU A 341 8.07 -1.75 -13.23
CA LEU A 341 8.65 -0.50 -12.74
C LEU A 341 7.96 0.03 -11.49
N ARG A 342 6.88 -0.59 -11.02
CA ARG A 342 6.20 -0.17 -9.78
C ARG A 342 7.04 -0.37 -8.54
N SER A 343 6.92 0.61 -7.63
CA SER A 343 7.59 0.58 -6.34
C SER A 343 6.98 -0.49 -5.42
N PRO A 344 7.73 -1.01 -4.43
CA PRO A 344 7.21 -1.99 -3.48
C PRO A 344 5.91 -1.53 -2.77
N PRO A 345 5.04 -2.46 -2.31
CA PRO A 345 5.29 -3.90 -2.13
C PRO A 345 5.32 -4.73 -3.43
N VAL A 346 5.82 -5.96 -3.36
CA VAL A 346 5.99 -6.85 -4.53
C VAL A 346 4.67 -7.06 -5.29
N SER A 347 3.53 -7.04 -4.58
CA SER A 347 2.20 -7.16 -5.18
C SER A 347 1.90 -6.09 -6.23
N GLU A 348 2.36 -4.85 -6.02
CA GLU A 348 2.12 -3.73 -6.94
C GLU A 348 2.64 -3.99 -8.36
N ALA A 349 3.70 -4.78 -8.51
CA ALA A 349 4.23 -5.15 -9.83
C ALA A 349 3.57 -6.41 -10.45
N ASN A 350 2.56 -7.00 -9.80
CA ASN A 350 2.05 -8.35 -10.14
C ASN A 350 0.50 -8.44 -10.25
N TRP A 351 -0.17 -7.36 -10.63
CA TRP A 351 -1.64 -7.31 -10.84
C TRP A 351 -2.09 -7.71 -12.26
N GLY A 352 -1.16 -7.83 -13.19
CA GLY A 352 -1.43 -8.07 -14.60
C GLY A 352 -2.05 -9.44 -14.90
N LEU A 353 -2.92 -9.46 -15.90
CA LEU A 353 -3.39 -10.69 -16.56
C LEU A 353 -2.29 -11.31 -17.43
N PHE A 354 -1.41 -10.48 -18.00
CA PHE A 354 -0.31 -10.86 -18.88
C PHE A 354 1.03 -10.32 -18.37
N TYR A 355 2.11 -11.01 -18.72
CA TYR A 355 3.45 -10.43 -18.66
C TYR A 355 3.66 -9.46 -19.83
N ALA A 356 4.65 -8.57 -19.72
CA ALA A 356 4.99 -7.59 -20.78
C ALA A 356 5.23 -8.21 -22.17
N ASN A 357 5.65 -9.48 -22.22
CA ASN A 357 5.85 -10.24 -23.46
C ASN A 357 4.55 -10.84 -24.04
N SER A 358 3.37 -10.41 -23.56
CA SER A 358 2.04 -10.93 -23.95
C SER A 358 1.73 -12.37 -23.53
N THR A 359 2.59 -13.00 -22.73
CA THR A 359 2.28 -14.34 -22.20
C THR A 359 1.33 -14.22 -21.00
N PRO A 360 0.31 -15.09 -20.88
CA PRO A 360 -0.61 -15.04 -19.75
C PRO A 360 0.12 -15.37 -18.44
N VAL A 361 -0.18 -14.63 -17.38
CA VAL A 361 0.31 -14.95 -16.02
C VAL A 361 -0.42 -16.20 -15.49
N TYR A 362 -1.71 -16.29 -15.80
CA TYR A 362 -2.59 -17.42 -15.56
C TYR A 362 -3.68 -17.48 -16.64
N LEU A 363 -4.30 -18.64 -16.79
CA LEU A 363 -5.39 -18.85 -17.75
C LEU A 363 -6.73 -18.57 -17.07
N LEU A 364 -7.52 -17.66 -17.63
CA LEU A 364 -8.83 -17.31 -17.07
C LEU A 364 -9.88 -18.39 -17.39
N HIS A 365 -10.64 -18.78 -16.37
CA HIS A 365 -11.68 -19.80 -16.42
C HIS A 365 -13.08 -19.21 -16.69
N VAL A 366 -13.28 -18.66 -17.88
CA VAL A 366 -14.53 -17.96 -18.22
C VAL A 366 -15.49 -18.88 -19.01
N SER A 367 -15.94 -19.96 -18.36
CA SER A 367 -16.86 -20.93 -18.99
C SER A 367 -18.22 -20.31 -19.29
N GLY A 368 -18.64 -20.30 -20.56
CA GLY A 368 -19.95 -19.81 -21.00
C GLY A 368 -19.98 -18.33 -21.43
N SER A 369 -18.91 -17.58 -21.27
CA SER A 369 -18.83 -16.13 -21.52
C SER A 369 -18.39 -15.74 -22.93
N GLY A 370 -18.44 -16.69 -23.88
CA GLY A 370 -17.97 -16.49 -25.24
C GLY A 370 -16.45 -16.34 -25.32
N THR A 371 -15.97 -15.64 -26.35
CA THR A 371 -14.56 -15.60 -26.74
C THR A 371 -13.73 -14.45 -26.12
N PHE A 372 -14.25 -13.77 -25.09
CA PHE A 372 -13.57 -12.66 -24.41
C PHE A 372 -12.42 -13.19 -23.54
N LEU A 373 -11.19 -12.72 -23.79
CA LEU A 373 -9.95 -13.26 -23.19
C LEU A 373 -9.78 -14.78 -23.37
N ALA A 374 -10.51 -15.38 -24.31
CA ALA A 374 -10.46 -16.80 -24.58
C ALA A 374 -9.31 -17.08 -25.56
N ASN A 375 -8.12 -17.30 -25.01
CA ASN A 375 -7.16 -18.16 -25.67
C ASN A 375 -6.92 -19.39 -24.81
N ASP A 376 -8.00 -20.13 -24.60
CA ASP A 376 -7.90 -21.57 -24.50
C ASP A 376 -7.81 -22.11 -25.94
N THR A 377 -6.62 -22.54 -26.36
CA THR A 377 -6.46 -23.28 -27.63
C THR A 377 -6.61 -24.78 -27.43
N THR A 378 -6.92 -25.24 -26.23
CA THR A 378 -7.20 -26.64 -25.96
C THR A 378 -8.43 -26.67 -25.10
N ASN A 379 -9.62 -26.90 -25.65
CA ASN A 379 -10.88 -27.10 -24.93
C ASN A 379 -10.78 -28.27 -23.92
N GLN A 380 -9.81 -28.27 -23.02
CA GLN A 380 -9.19 -29.33 -22.24
C GLN A 380 -9.14 -28.81 -20.81
N THR A 381 -10.25 -29.01 -20.14
CA THR A 381 -10.36 -28.88 -18.69
C THR A 381 -10.02 -30.21 -18.06
N TYR A 382 -9.31 -30.19 -16.95
CA TYR A 382 -8.93 -31.32 -16.12
C TYR A 382 -9.63 -31.25 -14.77
N CYS A 383 -9.84 -32.38 -14.10
CA CYS A 383 -10.36 -32.41 -12.74
C CYS A 383 -9.30 -32.81 -11.71
N ILE A 384 -8.98 -31.93 -10.76
CA ILE A 384 -7.94 -32.15 -9.75
C ILE A 384 -8.45 -31.96 -8.31
N VAL A 385 -7.73 -32.52 -7.34
CA VAL A 385 -8.05 -32.44 -5.91
C VAL A 385 -7.65 -31.07 -5.33
N MET A 386 -8.53 -30.45 -4.54
CA MET A 386 -8.25 -29.20 -3.83
C MET A 386 -7.17 -29.37 -2.75
N ASP A 387 -6.45 -28.29 -2.44
CA ASP A 387 -5.51 -28.27 -1.32
C ASP A 387 -6.20 -28.28 0.05
N GLY A 388 -5.58 -28.97 1.03
CA GLY A 388 -6.08 -29.02 2.41
C GLY A 388 -7.18 -30.05 2.69
N VAL A 389 -7.53 -30.92 1.73
CA VAL A 389 -8.49 -32.03 1.93
C VAL A 389 -7.88 -33.13 2.80
N ASP A 390 -8.66 -33.66 3.73
CA ASP A 390 -8.21 -34.75 4.59
C ASP A 390 -8.03 -36.07 3.82
N SER A 391 -6.96 -36.80 4.12
CA SER A 391 -6.60 -38.00 3.35
C SER A 391 -7.63 -39.13 3.47
N LYS A 392 -8.52 -39.14 4.47
CA LYS A 392 -9.53 -40.19 4.65
C LYS A 392 -10.72 -39.96 3.73
N THR A 393 -11.23 -38.74 3.67
CA THR A 393 -12.27 -38.32 2.73
C THR A 393 -11.78 -38.50 1.30
N LEU A 394 -10.52 -38.14 1.06
CA LEU A 394 -9.92 -38.30 -0.26
C LEU A 394 -9.78 -39.78 -0.66
N GLN A 395 -9.35 -40.65 0.25
CA GLN A 395 -9.28 -42.08 -0.02
C GLN A 395 -10.67 -42.65 -0.30
N ALA A 396 -11.70 -42.26 0.47
CA ALA A 396 -13.07 -42.73 0.25
C ALA A 396 -13.62 -42.28 -1.12
N ALA A 397 -13.28 -41.07 -1.57
CA ALA A 397 -13.65 -40.58 -2.88
C ALA A 397 -12.88 -41.30 -4.00
N LEU A 398 -11.57 -41.53 -3.83
CA LEU A 398 -10.77 -42.32 -4.76
C LEU A 398 -11.31 -43.75 -4.90
N ASP A 399 -11.63 -44.41 -3.79
CA ASP A 399 -12.22 -45.76 -3.77
C ASP A 399 -13.57 -45.79 -4.50
N TRP A 400 -14.38 -44.73 -4.35
CA TRP A 400 -15.65 -44.60 -5.06
C TRP A 400 -15.43 -44.42 -6.58
N VAL A 401 -14.51 -43.55 -6.97
CA VAL A 401 -14.23 -43.23 -8.38
C VAL A 401 -13.68 -44.44 -9.13
N CYS A 402 -12.73 -45.16 -8.52
CA CYS A 402 -12.16 -46.38 -9.09
C CYS A 402 -13.11 -47.59 -9.01
N GLY A 403 -14.08 -47.56 -8.10
CA GLY A 403 -15.10 -48.60 -7.94
C GLY A 403 -16.41 -48.23 -8.65
N PRO A 404 -17.46 -47.80 -7.91
CA PRO A 404 -18.76 -47.40 -8.47
C PRO A 404 -18.71 -46.38 -9.62
N GLY A 405 -17.81 -45.40 -9.59
CA GLY A 405 -17.64 -44.37 -10.63
C GLY A 405 -17.03 -44.91 -11.93
N ARG A 406 -16.39 -46.09 -11.89
CA ARG A 406 -15.80 -46.79 -13.05
C ARG A 406 -14.84 -45.91 -13.86
N ALA A 407 -14.06 -45.05 -13.21
CA ALA A 407 -12.97 -44.32 -13.86
C ALA A 407 -11.79 -45.24 -14.16
N ASN A 408 -10.89 -44.83 -15.05
CA ASN A 408 -9.67 -45.59 -15.33
C ASN A 408 -8.61 -45.29 -14.25
N CYS A 409 -8.45 -46.25 -13.33
CA CYS A 409 -7.45 -46.18 -12.26
C CYS A 409 -6.26 -47.14 -12.48
N SER A 410 -6.04 -47.59 -13.71
CA SER A 410 -4.93 -48.48 -14.04
C SER A 410 -3.58 -47.76 -13.98
N GLU A 411 -3.48 -46.53 -14.48
CA GLU A 411 -2.21 -45.77 -14.54
C GLU A 411 -1.67 -45.33 -13.17
N ILE A 412 -2.48 -45.42 -12.11
CA ILE A 412 -2.10 -45.11 -10.73
C ILE A 412 -1.69 -46.36 -9.93
N GLN A 413 -1.56 -47.54 -10.55
CA GLN A 413 -1.13 -48.77 -9.88
C GLN A 413 0.41 -48.83 -9.74
N PRO A 414 0.95 -49.57 -8.76
CA PRO A 414 2.40 -49.69 -8.59
C PRO A 414 3.11 -50.19 -9.86
N GLY A 415 4.03 -49.37 -10.38
CA GLY A 415 4.79 -49.66 -11.60
C GLY A 415 4.33 -48.90 -12.84
N GLU A 416 3.18 -48.23 -12.76
CA GLU A 416 2.60 -47.46 -13.87
C GLU A 416 3.03 -45.98 -13.85
N ASN A 417 2.73 -45.28 -14.94
CA ASN A 417 3.28 -43.96 -15.24
C ASN A 417 2.84 -42.86 -14.27
N CYS A 418 1.62 -42.96 -13.72
CA CYS A 418 1.03 -42.00 -12.79
C CYS A 418 1.03 -42.46 -11.33
N TYR A 419 1.84 -43.48 -11.00
CA TYR A 419 1.98 -43.93 -9.62
C TYR A 419 2.80 -42.97 -8.74
N GLN A 420 3.75 -42.25 -9.34
CA GLN A 420 4.60 -41.28 -8.62
C GLN A 420 4.12 -39.85 -8.91
N PRO A 421 4.04 -38.97 -7.89
CA PRO A 421 4.37 -39.20 -6.48
C PRO A 421 3.34 -40.09 -5.78
N ASN A 422 3.80 -41.10 -5.03
CA ASN A 422 2.94 -42.06 -4.31
C ASN A 422 2.24 -41.40 -3.11
N ASN A 423 1.15 -40.69 -3.36
CA ASN A 423 0.26 -40.15 -2.36
C ASN A 423 -1.18 -40.10 -2.89
N VAL A 424 -2.12 -40.08 -1.95
CA VAL A 424 -3.56 -40.14 -2.24
C VAL A 424 -4.03 -38.93 -3.07
N LYS A 425 -3.41 -37.75 -2.90
CA LYS A 425 -3.75 -36.52 -3.66
C LYS A 425 -3.53 -36.72 -5.16
N ASN A 426 -2.36 -37.19 -5.56
CA ASN A 426 -2.04 -37.34 -6.96
C ASN A 426 -2.81 -38.49 -7.61
N HIS A 427 -2.98 -39.60 -6.90
CA HIS A 427 -3.79 -40.72 -7.37
C HIS A 427 -5.26 -40.34 -7.54
N ALA A 428 -5.81 -39.58 -6.59
CA ALA A 428 -7.17 -39.05 -6.67
C ALA A 428 -7.33 -38.02 -7.79
N SER A 429 -6.38 -37.10 -7.98
CA SER A 429 -6.44 -36.15 -9.11
C SER A 429 -6.49 -36.86 -10.45
N TYR A 430 -5.66 -37.89 -10.66
CA TYR A 430 -5.69 -38.67 -11.91
C TYR A 430 -7.03 -39.40 -12.10
N ALA A 431 -7.53 -40.05 -11.04
CA ALA A 431 -8.79 -40.78 -11.09
C ALA A 431 -9.99 -39.84 -11.32
N PHE A 432 -9.98 -38.66 -10.71
CA PHE A 432 -11.03 -37.64 -10.85
C PHE A 432 -11.05 -37.07 -12.26
N ASP A 433 -9.88 -36.78 -12.84
CA ASP A 433 -9.80 -36.37 -14.24
C ASP A 433 -10.32 -37.47 -15.17
N SER A 434 -9.92 -38.73 -14.96
CA SER A 434 -10.42 -39.84 -15.77
C SER A 434 -11.94 -39.97 -15.73
N TYR A 435 -12.56 -39.77 -14.56
CA TYR A 435 -14.01 -39.75 -14.42
C TYR A 435 -14.63 -38.54 -15.14
N TYR A 436 -14.06 -37.36 -14.95
CA TYR A 436 -14.53 -36.10 -15.52
C TYR A 436 -14.55 -36.11 -17.05
N GLN A 437 -13.47 -36.61 -17.68
CA GLN A 437 -13.42 -36.76 -19.15
C GLN A 437 -14.46 -37.78 -19.63
N LYS A 438 -14.57 -38.91 -18.94
CA LYS A 438 -15.52 -39.97 -19.29
C LYS A 438 -16.99 -39.52 -19.24
N GLU A 439 -17.33 -38.63 -18.30
CA GLU A 439 -18.67 -38.03 -18.19
C GLU A 439 -18.87 -36.84 -19.15
N GLY A 440 -17.98 -36.64 -20.12
CA GLY A 440 -18.09 -35.59 -21.14
C GLY A 440 -18.01 -34.19 -20.56
N ARG A 441 -17.26 -34.02 -19.45
CA ARG A 441 -17.08 -32.72 -18.75
C ARG A 441 -18.39 -32.10 -18.26
N ALA A 442 -19.41 -32.94 -18.01
CA ALA A 442 -20.72 -32.48 -17.57
C ALA A 442 -20.64 -31.65 -16.27
N SER A 443 -21.51 -30.63 -16.15
CA SER A 443 -21.56 -29.79 -14.94
C SER A 443 -21.77 -30.63 -13.68
N GLY A 444 -20.90 -30.48 -12.68
CA GLY A 444 -20.93 -31.23 -11.42
C GLY A 444 -20.18 -32.58 -11.43
N SER A 445 -19.67 -33.03 -12.57
CA SER A 445 -18.86 -34.27 -12.65
C SER A 445 -17.48 -34.16 -11.99
N CYS A 446 -17.03 -32.93 -11.68
CA CYS A 446 -15.80 -32.63 -10.94
C CYS A 446 -16.07 -32.03 -9.54
N ASP A 447 -17.21 -32.35 -8.91
CA ASP A 447 -17.53 -31.82 -7.57
C ASP A 447 -16.99 -32.72 -6.44
N PHE A 448 -17.20 -34.04 -6.55
CA PHE A 448 -16.82 -35.03 -5.53
C PHE A 448 -17.18 -34.65 -4.08
N LYS A 449 -18.32 -33.97 -3.87
CA LYS A 449 -18.75 -33.38 -2.59
C LYS A 449 -17.87 -32.21 -2.14
N GLY A 450 -17.46 -31.36 -3.08
CA GLY A 450 -16.67 -30.16 -2.84
C GLY A 450 -15.20 -30.40 -2.48
N ILE A 451 -14.60 -31.52 -2.91
CA ILE A 451 -13.17 -31.83 -2.64
C ILE A 451 -12.29 -31.76 -3.89
N ALA A 452 -12.90 -31.55 -5.06
CA ALA A 452 -12.23 -31.44 -6.35
C ALA A 452 -12.64 -30.16 -7.07
N MET A 453 -11.81 -29.74 -8.01
CA MET A 453 -12.04 -28.56 -8.84
C MET A 453 -11.53 -28.78 -10.25
N THR A 454 -12.17 -28.12 -11.21
CA THR A 454 -11.70 -28.10 -12.59
C THR A 454 -10.52 -27.13 -12.73
N THR A 455 -9.50 -27.52 -13.49
CA THR A 455 -8.35 -26.69 -13.88
C THR A 455 -8.13 -26.79 -15.38
N THR A 456 -7.52 -25.80 -16.02
CA THR A 456 -7.05 -25.87 -17.42
C THR A 456 -5.53 -26.05 -17.48
N THR A 457 -4.87 -26.07 -16.33
CA THR A 457 -3.44 -26.40 -16.25
C THR A 457 -3.31 -27.90 -16.39
N ASP A 458 -2.63 -28.36 -17.44
CA ASP A 458 -2.34 -29.78 -17.64
C ASP A 458 -1.56 -30.33 -16.42
N PRO A 459 -2.18 -31.21 -15.61
CA PRO A 459 -1.54 -31.77 -14.42
C PRO A 459 -0.58 -32.92 -14.76
N SER A 460 -0.39 -33.22 -16.05
CA SER A 460 0.58 -34.19 -16.54
C SER A 460 2.01 -33.81 -16.17
N HIS A 461 2.81 -34.81 -15.81
CA HIS A 461 4.19 -34.61 -15.40
C HIS A 461 5.04 -35.84 -15.66
N GLY A 462 6.24 -35.63 -16.22
CA GLY A 462 7.16 -36.72 -16.55
C GLY A 462 6.53 -37.70 -17.54
N SER A 463 6.38 -38.96 -17.14
CA SER A 463 5.69 -40.00 -17.91
C SER A 463 4.19 -40.07 -17.64
N CYS A 464 3.70 -39.43 -16.58
CA CYS A 464 2.29 -39.42 -16.24
C CYS A 464 1.53 -38.42 -17.13
N ILE A 465 0.69 -38.95 -18.03
CA ILE A 465 -0.16 -38.14 -18.91
C ILE A 465 -1.62 -38.32 -18.49
N PHE A 466 -2.29 -37.21 -18.19
CA PHE A 466 -3.68 -37.22 -17.78
C PHE A 466 -4.61 -37.47 -18.99
N PRO A 467 -5.75 -38.14 -18.79
CA PRO A 467 -6.70 -38.43 -19.88
C PRO A 467 -7.14 -37.19 -20.64
N GLY A 468 -7.33 -36.04 -19.97
CA GLY A 468 -7.69 -34.77 -20.62
C GLY A 468 -6.66 -34.28 -21.63
N SER A 469 -5.39 -34.67 -21.51
CA SER A 469 -4.27 -34.22 -22.37
C SER A 469 -4.15 -35.04 -23.65
N LEU A 470 -4.84 -36.18 -23.73
CA LEU A 470 -4.74 -37.15 -24.84
C LEU A 470 -5.79 -36.95 -25.94
N GLU A 471 -6.84 -36.15 -25.71
CA GLU A 471 -7.95 -36.01 -26.65
C GLU A 471 -7.60 -35.30 -27.97
N ASP A 472 -6.48 -34.55 -28.03
CA ASP A 472 -6.04 -33.81 -29.23
C ASP A 472 -5.44 -34.71 -30.34
N LEU A 473 -5.21 -36.00 -30.08
CA LEU A 473 -4.57 -36.93 -31.02
C LEU A 473 -5.56 -37.75 -31.87
N THR A 474 -6.87 -37.56 -31.71
CA THR A 474 -7.87 -38.45 -32.34
C THR A 474 -8.68 -37.83 -33.50
N ASP A 475 -8.55 -36.53 -33.77
CA ASP A 475 -9.42 -35.83 -34.75
C ASP A 475 -8.84 -35.73 -36.19
N THR A 476 -7.99 -36.68 -36.60
CA THR A 476 -7.44 -36.73 -37.98
C THR A 476 -7.64 -38.08 -38.67
N SER A 477 -8.81 -38.71 -38.49
CA SER A 477 -9.18 -39.92 -39.24
C SER A 477 -10.54 -39.83 -39.93
N GLY A 478 -10.64 -38.94 -40.92
CA GLY A 478 -11.76 -38.95 -41.85
C GLY A 478 -11.53 -38.01 -43.03
N LEU A 479 -11.64 -38.57 -44.26
CA LEU A 479 -11.63 -37.90 -45.58
C LEU A 479 -10.22 -37.50 -46.07
N ASP A 480 -9.75 -37.76 -47.29
CA ASP A 480 -10.32 -38.41 -48.48
C ASP A 480 -9.16 -38.70 -49.47
N GLY A 481 -9.44 -39.48 -50.52
CA GLY A 481 -8.50 -39.79 -51.60
C GLY A 481 -8.20 -38.66 -52.60
N ASP A 482 -7.25 -38.98 -53.49
CA ASP A 482 -6.92 -38.41 -54.81
C ASP A 482 -6.45 -36.93 -54.97
N VAL A 483 -5.12 -36.81 -55.00
CA VAL A 483 -4.24 -36.21 -56.05
C VAL A 483 -4.92 -35.33 -57.15
N ASP A 484 -4.55 -34.04 -57.26
CA ASP A 484 -3.44 -33.58 -58.12
C ASP A 484 -3.13 -32.06 -57.99
N SER A 485 -1.85 -31.80 -58.23
CA SER A 485 -0.95 -30.66 -58.22
C SER A 485 -1.41 -29.27 -58.70
N SER A 486 -0.90 -28.23 -58.04
CA SER A 486 0.24 -27.46 -58.56
C SER A 486 0.68 -26.31 -57.63
N VAL A 487 2.02 -26.17 -57.52
CA VAL A 487 2.82 -25.03 -56.98
C VAL A 487 2.73 -24.77 -55.47
N GLY A 488 3.78 -24.83 -54.65
CA GLY A 488 5.20 -25.14 -54.84
C GLY A 488 5.95 -24.82 -53.54
N SER A 489 6.76 -25.76 -53.04
CA SER A 489 8.08 -25.57 -52.39
C SER A 489 8.48 -26.90 -51.70
N VAL A 490 9.42 -27.60 -52.32
CA VAL A 490 10.06 -28.84 -51.85
C VAL A 490 11.42 -28.39 -51.27
N PHE A 491 11.83 -28.73 -50.06
CA PHE A 491 12.26 -30.07 -49.67
C PHE A 491 12.29 -30.30 -48.15
N MET A 492 11.92 -31.54 -47.84
CA MET A 492 11.76 -32.20 -46.54
C MET A 492 13.10 -32.81 -46.00
N PRO A 493 13.07 -33.46 -44.81
CA PRO A 493 14.20 -33.70 -43.90
C PRO A 493 14.77 -35.14 -43.93
N LEU A 494 15.86 -35.39 -43.17
CA LEU A 494 16.03 -36.45 -42.13
C LEU A 494 17.51 -36.81 -41.83
N ARG A 495 17.87 -36.64 -40.54
CA ARG A 495 18.61 -37.55 -39.61
C ARG A 495 20.00 -38.18 -39.90
N HIS A 496 20.85 -38.02 -38.86
CA HIS A 496 21.80 -38.96 -38.19
C HIS A 496 23.12 -39.40 -38.87
N CYS A 497 24.28 -39.27 -38.19
CA CYS A 497 24.97 -40.36 -37.43
C CYS A 497 26.35 -39.96 -36.82
N LYS A 498 26.93 -40.90 -36.03
CA LYS A 498 28.00 -40.84 -35.00
C LYS A 498 29.49 -40.81 -35.46
N ARG A 499 30.35 -40.27 -34.57
CA ARG A 499 31.75 -40.61 -34.11
C ARG A 499 32.78 -41.36 -35.01
N LYS A 500 34.04 -40.84 -35.05
CA LYS A 500 35.38 -41.49 -34.78
C LYS A 500 36.52 -40.47 -35.09
N VAL A 501 37.47 -40.10 -34.21
CA VAL A 501 38.70 -40.76 -33.67
C VAL A 501 39.83 -41.00 -34.70
N ARG A 502 40.96 -40.23 -34.65
CA ARG A 502 42.36 -40.62 -34.24
C ARG A 502 43.46 -39.60 -34.66
N ASP A 503 44.49 -39.50 -33.80
CA ASP A 503 45.70 -38.62 -33.70
C ASP A 503 46.87 -38.97 -34.66
N PRO A 504 48.17 -38.54 -34.50
CA PRO A 504 48.86 -37.53 -33.62
C PRO A 504 50.00 -36.67 -34.27
N VAL A 505 50.66 -35.77 -33.50
CA VAL A 505 52.14 -35.60 -33.25
C VAL A 505 52.63 -34.13 -32.99
N ASP A 506 53.13 -33.92 -31.75
CA ASP A 506 54.29 -33.15 -31.17
C ASP A 506 54.55 -31.64 -31.46
N ASP A 507 55.10 -30.79 -30.57
CA ASP A 507 55.79 -31.00 -29.28
C ASP A 507 55.85 -29.74 -28.36
N HIS A 508 56.14 -30.00 -27.07
CA HIS A 508 56.77 -29.18 -26.01
C HIS A 508 56.03 -27.94 -25.41
N GLN A 509 55.94 -27.71 -24.09
CA GLN A 509 56.72 -28.23 -22.95
C GLN A 509 55.97 -28.02 -21.60
N GLU A 510 55.98 -29.07 -20.76
CA GLU A 510 55.96 -29.18 -19.27
C GLU A 510 54.87 -28.42 -18.45
N GLY A 511 53.96 -29.00 -17.65
CA GLY A 511 53.94 -30.23 -16.83
C GLY A 511 54.33 -29.91 -15.37
N GLY A 512 53.63 -30.22 -14.28
CA GLY A 512 52.37 -30.90 -13.98
C GLY A 512 52.26 -31.16 -12.45
N PHE A 513 51.02 -31.43 -12.01
CA PHE A 513 50.58 -32.27 -10.89
C PHE A 513 50.64 -31.89 -9.39
N ARG A 514 49.51 -32.23 -8.74
CA ARG A 514 49.21 -32.34 -7.31
C ARG A 514 50.01 -33.47 -6.64
N GLY A 515 50.32 -33.34 -5.35
CA GLY A 515 50.70 -34.50 -4.52
C GLY A 515 51.20 -34.15 -3.12
N VAL A 516 50.56 -34.75 -2.12
CA VAL A 516 50.75 -34.62 -0.67
C VAL A 516 51.98 -35.41 -0.16
N LYS A 517 52.76 -34.88 0.79
CA LYS A 517 53.25 -35.53 2.05
C LYS A 517 54.53 -34.88 2.63
N SER A 518 54.38 -34.35 3.85
CA SER A 518 55.18 -34.61 5.08
C SER A 518 56.65 -35.03 4.98
N LEU A 519 57.56 -34.25 5.62
CA LEU A 519 58.25 -34.63 6.88
C LEU A 519 59.38 -33.62 7.25
N ASN A 520 59.21 -33.05 8.45
CA ASN A 520 60.15 -32.75 9.55
C ASN A 520 61.66 -32.54 9.31
N ASN A 521 62.17 -31.48 9.94
CA ASN A 521 63.13 -31.47 11.07
C ASN A 521 63.48 -29.98 11.34
N VAL A 522 63.61 -29.43 12.56
CA VAL A 522 64.42 -29.82 13.72
C VAL A 522 63.88 -29.09 14.99
N GLU A 523 63.87 -29.82 16.11
CA GLU A 523 63.64 -29.41 17.52
C GLU A 523 64.78 -28.51 18.05
N VAL A 524 64.66 -27.70 19.11
CA VAL A 524 64.74 -27.99 20.57
C VAL A 524 64.81 -26.59 21.21
N GLY A 525 64.24 -26.20 22.35
CA GLY A 525 63.46 -26.80 23.44
C GLY A 525 62.97 -25.61 24.33
N GLY A 526 62.03 -25.72 25.26
CA GLY A 526 61.53 -26.89 25.99
C GLY A 526 61.58 -26.55 27.50
N ASP A 527 60.49 -26.90 28.19
CA ASP A 527 60.18 -26.85 29.64
C ASP A 527 59.30 -25.67 30.06
N GLY A 528 58.08 -25.85 30.58
CA GLY A 528 57.28 -27.02 31.01
C GLY A 528 56.20 -26.44 31.96
N ASP A 529 55.05 -27.00 32.31
CA ASP A 529 54.26 -28.22 32.11
C ASP A 529 52.94 -27.88 32.89
N SER A 530 51.74 -28.44 32.73
CA SER A 530 51.17 -29.51 31.92
C SER A 530 49.63 -29.49 32.11
N ALA A 531 48.90 -29.83 31.03
CA ALA A 531 47.75 -30.77 30.91
C ALA A 531 46.49 -30.64 31.81
N LYS A 532 45.24 -30.94 31.39
CA LYS A 532 44.65 -31.48 30.15
C LYS A 532 43.10 -31.44 30.20
N SER A 533 42.50 -31.21 29.03
CA SER A 533 41.30 -31.79 28.38
C SER A 533 39.99 -32.15 29.13
N GLY A 534 38.86 -31.91 28.46
CA GLY A 534 37.71 -32.83 28.45
C GLY A 534 36.32 -32.19 28.23
N ALA A 535 35.62 -32.58 27.16
CA ALA A 535 34.30 -32.09 26.72
C ALA A 535 33.09 -32.67 27.49
N PHE A 536 31.91 -32.01 27.44
CA PHE A 536 30.57 -32.56 27.06
C PHE A 536 29.40 -31.58 27.32
N GLN A 537 28.30 -31.76 26.58
CA GLN A 537 26.97 -31.14 26.71
C GLN A 537 26.25 -31.49 28.03
N GLY A 538 25.30 -30.64 28.48
CA GLY A 538 24.10 -31.10 29.21
C GLY A 538 23.57 -30.26 30.38
N VAL A 539 22.33 -29.76 30.21
CA VAL A 539 21.20 -29.71 31.18
C VAL A 539 21.22 -28.78 32.43
N LYS A 540 20.08 -28.10 32.60
CA LYS A 540 19.51 -27.39 33.76
C LYS A 540 19.89 -27.91 35.16
N ALA A 541 20.13 -27.00 36.11
CA ALA A 541 19.20 -26.67 37.21
C ALA A 541 19.91 -25.76 38.23
N SER A 542 19.22 -24.73 38.71
CA SER A 542 19.57 -24.04 39.96
C SER A 542 18.48 -24.36 40.97
N ASN A 543 18.86 -24.99 42.07
CA ASN A 543 18.04 -25.08 43.26
C ASN A 543 18.87 -24.59 44.45
N LYS A 544 18.26 -23.67 45.19
CA LYS A 544 18.39 -23.28 46.61
C LYS A 544 19.42 -24.10 47.40
N GLY A 545 20.24 -23.53 48.29
CA GLY A 545 20.12 -22.32 49.09
C GLY A 545 20.95 -22.52 50.38
N VAL A 546 21.11 -21.45 51.17
CA VAL A 546 20.89 -21.44 52.64
C VAL A 546 21.93 -22.24 53.47
N THR A 547 22.62 -21.75 54.52
CA THR A 547 22.56 -20.53 55.35
C THR A 547 23.51 -20.74 56.56
N VAL A 548 23.92 -19.64 57.24
CA VAL A 548 24.15 -19.55 58.72
C VAL A 548 25.41 -20.27 59.27
N LEU A 549 26.20 -19.83 60.27
CA LEU A 549 26.30 -18.75 61.31
C LEU A 549 27.81 -18.67 61.68
N LYS A 550 28.37 -17.63 62.34
CA LYS A 550 28.30 -17.36 63.79
C LYS A 550 29.14 -16.13 64.18
N ASP A 551 28.69 -15.44 65.25
CA ASP A 551 29.37 -14.70 66.34
C ASP A 551 30.72 -13.97 66.05
N GLY A 552 31.00 -12.72 66.42
CA GLY A 552 30.59 -11.88 67.56
C GLY A 552 31.85 -11.46 68.35
N GLY A 553 32.21 -10.16 68.37
CA GLY A 553 33.34 -9.62 69.17
C GLY A 553 33.79 -8.19 68.85
N ASP A 554 33.11 -7.22 69.47
CA ASP A 554 33.50 -5.87 69.96
C ASP A 554 34.25 -4.80 69.15
N GLY A 555 33.63 -3.62 69.12
CA GLY A 555 34.17 -2.30 68.78
C GLY A 555 33.07 -1.24 68.61
N HIS A 556 32.64 -0.63 69.73
CA HIS A 556 31.72 0.51 69.98
C HIS A 556 31.30 1.43 68.80
N SER A 557 30.13 2.08 68.76
CA SER A 557 28.88 2.05 69.54
C SER A 557 27.78 2.80 68.75
N VAL A 558 26.75 2.06 68.34
CA VAL A 558 25.30 2.28 68.60
C VAL A 558 24.71 3.70 68.46
N ARG A 559 23.84 3.90 67.45
CA ARG A 559 22.37 3.90 67.64
C ARG A 559 21.63 3.72 66.29
N LEU A 560 20.94 2.58 66.20
CA LEU A 560 19.91 2.23 65.22
C LEU A 560 18.58 2.10 65.97
N GLY A 561 17.49 2.44 65.31
CA GLY A 561 16.12 2.04 65.62
C GLY A 561 15.28 2.45 64.41
N GLY A 562 14.43 1.63 63.80
CA GLY A 562 13.79 0.39 64.20
C GLY A 562 12.42 0.44 63.54
N PHE A 563 12.07 -0.54 62.72
CA PHE A 563 10.76 -0.65 62.10
C PHE A 563 9.86 -1.60 62.89
N GLN A 564 8.56 -1.27 62.85
CA GLN A 564 7.33 -2.05 63.12
C GLN A 564 6.68 -2.01 64.52
N GLY A 565 5.38 -1.66 64.48
CA GLY A 565 4.33 -1.95 65.45
C GLY A 565 2.95 -1.80 64.78
N VAL A 566 2.08 -2.80 64.96
CA VAL A 566 0.75 -2.98 64.33
C VAL A 566 -0.37 -2.84 65.39
N LYS A 567 -1.58 -2.45 64.93
CA LYS A 567 -2.96 -2.83 65.37
C LYS A 567 -3.83 -1.78 66.08
N SER A 568 -5.06 -1.64 65.57
CA SER A 568 -6.35 -1.75 66.32
C SER A 568 -7.49 -1.84 65.28
N SER A 569 -8.23 -2.96 65.18
CA SER A 569 -9.63 -3.21 65.65
C SER A 569 -10.67 -2.19 65.11
N ASN A 570 -11.82 -2.55 64.54
CA ASN A 570 -12.85 -3.45 65.05
C ASN A 570 -13.92 -3.75 63.96
N LYS A 571 -14.53 -4.95 64.09
CA LYS A 571 -15.94 -5.36 63.85
C LYS A 571 -16.81 -4.67 62.77
N GLY A 572 -17.44 -5.53 61.97
CA GLY A 572 -18.31 -5.14 60.87
C GLY A 572 -19.74 -4.70 61.22
N VAL A 573 -20.51 -4.45 60.17
CA VAL A 573 -21.94 -4.71 59.93
C VAL A 573 -22.22 -4.23 58.50
N THR A 574 -22.79 -5.10 57.67
CA THR A 574 -23.51 -4.73 56.45
C THR A 574 -25.00 -4.67 56.82
N VAL A 575 -25.78 -3.82 56.13
CA VAL A 575 -27.21 -3.99 55.74
C VAL A 575 -28.06 -2.72 55.93
N LEU A 576 -28.45 -2.16 54.77
CA LEU A 576 -29.73 -1.54 54.34
C LEU A 576 -30.28 -0.27 55.00
N LYS A 577 -30.49 0.76 54.18
CA LYS A 577 -31.85 1.13 53.73
C LYS A 577 -31.83 2.04 52.49
N ASP A 578 -32.35 1.49 51.39
CA ASP A 578 -33.05 2.21 50.33
C ASP A 578 -34.40 2.73 50.86
N GLU A 579 -34.83 3.86 50.33
CA GLU A 579 -36.22 4.33 50.11
C GLU A 579 -36.06 5.77 49.55
N SER A 580 -36.66 6.21 48.45
CA SER A 580 -37.68 5.66 47.56
C SER A 580 -37.91 6.66 46.42
N ASP A 581 -38.18 6.13 45.23
CA ASP A 581 -39.12 6.60 44.21
C ASP A 581 -39.10 8.04 43.65
N GLY A 582 -38.91 8.10 42.33
CA GLY A 582 -40.06 8.44 41.48
C GLY A 582 -40.02 9.74 40.67
N ALA A 583 -40.07 9.56 39.35
CA ALA A 583 -40.65 10.43 38.32
C ALA A 583 -39.78 11.52 37.63
N SER A 584 -39.62 11.31 36.32
CA SER A 584 -39.69 12.25 35.18
C SER A 584 -38.97 13.62 35.25
N VAL A 585 -38.16 13.93 34.23
CA VAL A 585 -38.40 15.00 33.22
C VAL A 585 -37.16 15.21 32.33
N LYS A 586 -37.45 15.51 31.05
CA LYS A 586 -36.58 15.88 29.92
C LYS A 586 -35.74 17.16 30.11
N LEU A 587 -34.70 17.23 29.26
CA LEU A 587 -34.14 18.41 28.56
C LEU A 587 -33.67 19.66 29.36
N GLY A 588 -32.39 19.99 29.13
CA GLY A 588 -32.05 21.23 28.40
C GLY A 588 -31.55 22.45 29.20
N ALA A 589 -30.52 23.08 28.62
CA ALA A 589 -29.97 24.43 28.89
C ALA A 589 -29.13 24.55 30.18
N PHE A 590 -27.97 25.21 30.17
CA PHE A 590 -27.87 26.66 29.96
C PHE A 590 -26.71 27.11 29.05
N GLN A 591 -27.09 27.86 28.02
CA GLN A 591 -26.31 28.90 27.37
C GLN A 591 -26.28 30.18 28.22
N GLY A 592 -25.26 31.01 27.98
CA GLY A 592 -25.31 32.48 28.11
C GLY A 592 -24.62 33.04 29.36
N ALA A 593 -23.82 34.10 29.33
CA ALA A 593 -23.63 35.11 28.28
C ALA A 593 -22.37 35.95 28.51
N ARG A 594 -22.06 36.72 27.46
CA ARG A 594 -20.96 37.64 27.14
C ARG A 594 -20.74 38.87 28.05
N ALA A 595 -19.55 39.45 27.82
CA ALA A 595 -19.17 40.89 27.79
C ALA A 595 -18.83 41.55 29.14
N SER A 596 -17.90 42.51 29.30
CA SER A 596 -17.11 43.33 28.37
C SER A 596 -16.02 44.13 29.14
N ASN A 597 -14.90 44.42 28.45
CA ASN A 597 -14.01 45.60 28.50
C ASN A 597 -13.61 46.32 29.80
N LYS A 598 -12.28 46.45 29.98
CA LYS A 598 -11.44 47.68 29.98
C LYS A 598 -10.07 47.26 30.54
N GLY A 599 -8.89 47.58 30.01
CA GLY A 599 -8.46 48.68 29.17
C GLY A 599 -7.16 49.24 29.77
N VAL A 600 -6.02 48.79 29.24
CA VAL A 600 -4.70 49.45 29.09
C VAL A 600 -4.07 50.18 30.28
N ALA A 601 -2.86 49.74 30.66
CA ALA A 601 -1.79 50.64 31.09
C ALA A 601 -0.57 50.43 30.18
N VAL A 602 -0.28 51.47 29.39
CA VAL A 602 0.96 51.70 28.67
C VAL A 602 2.03 52.07 29.70
N LEU A 603 3.21 51.45 29.63
CA LEU A 603 4.43 52.03 30.18
C LEU A 603 5.41 52.22 29.02
N THR A 604 5.49 53.46 28.56
CA THR A 604 6.65 54.02 27.87
C THR A 604 7.58 54.60 28.91
N GLU A 605 8.86 54.20 28.89
CA GLU A 605 10.07 54.96 29.26
C GLU A 605 11.25 53.96 29.13
N ASP A 606 12.07 54.08 28.10
CA ASP A 606 13.25 54.96 27.98
C ASP A 606 14.50 54.44 28.72
N THR A 607 15.48 54.07 27.88
CA THR A 607 16.94 54.13 28.02
C THR A 607 17.66 53.62 29.29
N ASN A 608 18.54 52.66 29.02
CA ASN A 608 19.81 52.36 29.71
C ASN A 608 19.76 51.92 31.19
N SER A 609 19.72 50.60 31.38
CA SER A 609 20.48 49.97 32.45
C SER A 609 20.94 48.56 32.01
N ALA A 610 22.26 48.38 31.95
CA ALA A 610 23.05 47.13 31.99
C ALA A 610 22.49 45.85 31.34
N ALA A 611 23.20 45.39 30.30
CA ALA A 611 23.00 44.12 29.61
C ALA A 611 22.90 42.91 30.57
N VAL A 612 21.70 42.32 30.65
CA VAL A 612 21.53 40.97 31.18
C VAL A 612 22.02 40.01 30.11
N LEU A 613 23.13 39.31 30.39
CA LEU A 613 23.65 38.23 29.57
C LEU A 613 22.57 37.16 29.36
N GLY A 614 21.99 37.09 28.16
CA GLY A 614 20.93 36.12 27.85
C GLY A 614 21.44 34.68 27.92
N SER A 615 20.61 33.79 28.46
CA SER A 615 20.76 32.34 28.32
C SER A 615 19.95 31.88 27.11
N PHE A 616 20.53 31.01 26.28
CA PHE A 616 19.93 30.53 25.03
C PHE A 616 19.73 29.03 25.06
N LYS A 617 18.60 28.58 24.55
CA LYS A 617 18.18 27.17 24.50
C LYS A 617 18.14 26.65 23.07
N ILE A 618 18.81 25.53 22.83
CA ILE A 618 18.84 24.84 21.54
C ILE A 618 18.27 23.44 21.72
N LEU A 619 17.23 23.11 20.95
CA LEU A 619 16.58 21.80 20.95
C LEU A 619 17.03 20.99 19.74
N SER A 620 17.40 19.73 19.94
CA SER A 620 17.57 18.72 18.88
C SER A 620 16.59 17.56 19.08
N TYR A 621 15.88 17.14 18.03
CA TYR A 621 14.90 16.06 18.12
C TYR A 621 14.66 15.34 16.77
N ASN A 622 14.88 14.02 16.70
CA ASN A 622 14.36 13.16 15.62
C ASN A 622 12.85 12.86 15.81
N VAL A 623 12.02 13.15 14.79
CA VAL A 623 10.55 13.20 14.93
C VAL A 623 9.78 12.12 14.17
N TRP A 624 10.33 11.56 13.09
CA TRP A 624 9.66 10.53 12.31
C TRP A 624 9.90 9.15 12.91
N PHE A 625 8.87 8.33 12.80
CA PHE A 625 8.84 6.95 13.28
C PHE A 625 7.75 6.26 12.45
N ARG A 626 6.83 5.55 13.11
CA ARG A 626 5.65 4.97 12.49
C ARG A 626 4.52 5.99 12.37
N GLU A 627 4.06 6.21 11.14
CA GLU A 627 2.93 7.11 10.82
C GLU A 627 1.61 6.57 11.37
N ASP A 628 1.45 5.24 11.45
CA ASP A 628 0.25 4.58 11.99
C ASP A 628 0.10 4.75 13.51
N LEU A 629 1.16 5.16 14.22
CA LEU A 629 1.13 5.39 15.67
C LEU A 629 0.78 6.84 16.01
N GLU A 630 -0.45 7.24 15.68
CA GLU A 630 -1.07 8.49 16.14
C GLU A 630 -0.20 9.73 15.89
N MET A 631 0.41 9.82 14.69
CA MET A 631 1.36 10.86 14.31
C MET A 631 0.89 12.27 14.68
N HIS A 632 -0.36 12.61 14.38
CA HIS A 632 -0.94 13.91 14.73
C HIS A 632 -0.88 14.21 16.23
N ARG A 633 -1.22 13.24 17.09
CA ARG A 633 -1.17 13.41 18.55
C ARG A 633 0.27 13.46 19.05
N ARG A 634 1.18 12.67 18.48
CA ARG A 634 2.61 12.72 18.78
C ARG A 634 3.22 14.08 18.46
N MET A 635 2.96 14.61 17.26
CA MET A 635 3.47 15.92 16.83
C MET A 635 2.84 17.06 17.65
N LYS A 636 1.57 16.93 18.04
CA LYS A 636 0.94 17.86 18.99
C LYS A 636 1.64 17.86 20.35
N ALA A 637 1.90 16.68 20.93
CA ALA A 637 2.63 16.55 22.21
C ALA A 637 4.06 17.12 22.12
N LEU A 638 4.75 16.90 20.99
CA LEU A 638 6.04 17.53 20.74
C LEU A 638 5.94 19.06 20.62
N GLY A 639 4.88 19.57 19.98
CA GLY A 639 4.57 21.00 19.95
C GLY A 639 4.32 21.59 21.35
N GLU A 640 3.67 20.85 22.24
CA GLU A 640 3.48 21.22 23.65
C GLU A 640 4.83 21.27 24.40
N LEU A 641 5.74 20.32 24.15
CA LEU A 641 7.12 20.37 24.70
C LEU A 641 7.90 21.60 24.18
N ILE A 642 7.78 21.92 22.90
CA ILE A 642 8.40 23.12 22.31
C ILE A 642 7.86 24.38 22.98
N GLN A 643 6.55 24.48 23.20
CA GLN A 643 5.95 25.61 23.91
C GLN A 643 6.41 25.68 25.37
N LEU A 644 6.43 24.54 26.07
CA LEU A 644 6.83 24.45 27.48
C LEU A 644 8.28 24.91 27.70
N HIS A 645 9.20 24.44 26.86
CA HIS A 645 10.62 24.73 27.02
C HIS A 645 11.04 26.05 26.34
N SER A 646 10.25 26.51 25.37
CA SER A 646 10.47 27.71 24.57
C SER A 646 11.93 27.85 24.08
N PRO A 647 12.44 26.88 23.30
CA PRO A 647 13.80 26.95 22.76
C PRO A 647 13.95 28.17 21.84
N ASP A 648 15.16 28.71 21.77
CA ASP A 648 15.53 29.80 20.86
C ASP A 648 15.84 29.27 19.45
N VAL A 649 16.42 28.06 19.38
CA VAL A 649 16.70 27.35 18.14
C VAL A 649 16.21 25.91 18.25
N ILE A 650 15.55 25.41 17.22
CA ILE A 650 15.06 24.03 17.11
C ILE A 650 15.72 23.39 15.90
N CYS A 651 16.26 22.19 16.07
CA CYS A 651 16.83 21.35 15.03
C CYS A 651 16.08 20.03 15.00
N LEU A 652 15.27 19.81 13.97
CA LEU A 652 14.51 18.58 13.78
C LEU A 652 15.13 17.71 12.69
N GLN A 653 15.21 16.41 12.95
CA GLN A 653 15.68 15.40 12.01
C GLN A 653 14.53 14.49 11.59
N GLU A 654 14.63 13.94 10.38
CA GLU A 654 13.58 13.11 9.77
C GLU A 654 12.20 13.79 9.77
N VAL A 655 12.10 15.01 9.23
CA VAL A 655 10.80 15.66 9.04
C VAL A 655 10.24 15.24 7.69
N ILE A 656 9.05 14.62 7.67
CA ILE A 656 8.28 14.32 6.45
C ILE A 656 7.29 15.47 6.14
N PRO A 657 6.74 15.57 4.91
CA PRO A 657 5.81 16.63 4.54
C PRO A 657 4.61 16.79 5.50
N ASP A 658 4.02 15.68 5.95
CA ASP A 658 2.88 15.71 6.87
C ASP A 658 3.24 16.29 8.25
N ILE A 659 4.43 15.95 8.77
CA ILE A 659 4.92 16.49 10.05
C ILE A 659 5.17 18.00 9.90
N TYR A 660 5.76 18.42 8.78
CA TYR A 660 5.96 19.84 8.46
C TYR A 660 4.64 20.60 8.49
N ASP A 661 3.59 20.08 7.85
CA ASP A 661 2.26 20.68 7.80
C ASP A 661 1.62 20.80 9.19
N ILE A 662 1.75 19.78 10.04
CA ILE A 662 1.25 19.81 11.43
C ILE A 662 1.97 20.93 12.22
N PHE A 663 3.28 21.03 12.10
CA PHE A 663 4.05 22.08 12.76
C PHE A 663 3.73 23.46 12.21
N GLN A 664 3.61 23.63 10.89
CA GLN A 664 3.28 24.91 10.27
C GLN A 664 1.94 25.47 10.74
N ARG A 665 0.96 24.60 11.02
CA ARG A 665 -0.36 24.97 11.56
C ARG A 665 -0.35 25.21 13.07
N SER A 666 0.71 24.82 13.77
CA SER A 666 0.80 24.95 15.22
C SER A 666 0.96 26.42 15.65
N SER A 667 0.36 26.80 16.78
CA SER A 667 0.37 28.19 17.25
C SER A 667 1.77 28.73 17.57
N TRP A 668 2.71 27.85 17.90
CA TRP A 668 4.09 28.23 18.21
C TRP A 668 4.94 28.54 16.97
N TRP A 669 4.56 28.05 15.78
CA TRP A 669 5.34 28.19 14.54
C TRP A 669 5.66 29.62 14.18
N LYS A 670 4.67 30.52 14.32
CA LYS A 670 4.77 31.94 13.96
C LYS A 670 5.86 32.70 14.75
N ALA A 671 6.32 32.15 15.87
CA ALA A 671 7.41 32.72 16.64
C ALA A 671 8.80 32.44 16.05
N TYR A 672 8.90 31.57 15.04
CA TYR A 672 10.16 31.11 14.49
C TYR A 672 10.28 31.39 13.00
N GLN A 673 11.50 31.69 12.57
CA GLN A 673 11.91 31.65 11.17
C GLN A 673 12.37 30.23 10.82
N CYS A 674 11.80 29.65 9.76
CA CYS A 674 12.08 28.28 9.33
C CYS A 674 13.12 28.24 8.20
N SER A 675 14.01 27.25 8.22
CA SER A 675 15.03 27.02 7.18
C SER A 675 14.49 26.36 5.91
N VAL A 676 13.29 25.79 5.94
CA VAL A 676 12.68 25.04 4.84
C VAL A 676 11.37 25.70 4.43
N SER A 677 11.23 26.02 3.14
CA SER A 677 9.98 26.54 2.57
C SER A 677 8.97 25.42 2.30
N SER A 678 7.70 25.77 2.15
CA SER A 678 6.64 24.79 1.85
C SER A 678 6.87 24.05 0.51
N GLU A 679 7.50 24.70 -0.47
CA GLU A 679 7.84 24.08 -1.76
C GLU A 679 8.95 23.03 -1.59
N ILE A 680 9.98 23.32 -0.80
CA ILE A 680 11.05 22.35 -0.53
C ILE A 680 10.51 21.19 0.30
N ALA A 681 9.69 21.48 1.31
CA ALA A 681 9.10 20.48 2.19
C ALA A 681 8.23 19.47 1.41
N SER A 682 7.42 19.93 0.46
CA SER A 682 6.55 19.06 -0.35
C SER A 682 7.30 18.24 -1.41
N SER A 683 8.52 18.65 -1.78
CA SER A 683 9.32 17.98 -2.83
C SER A 683 10.21 16.84 -2.32
N ARG A 684 10.37 16.68 -1.01
CA ARG A 684 11.33 15.74 -0.39
C ARG A 684 10.61 14.74 0.51
N GLY A 685 11.02 13.47 0.45
CA GLY A 685 10.42 12.40 1.26
C GLY A 685 10.64 12.57 2.77
N TYR A 686 11.84 12.96 3.17
CA TYR A 686 12.13 13.46 4.52
C TYR A 686 13.34 14.41 4.47
N PHE A 687 13.51 15.27 5.48
CA PHE A 687 14.60 16.24 5.54
C PHE A 687 14.92 16.69 6.97
N CYS A 688 16.05 17.41 7.13
CA CYS A 688 16.36 18.13 8.36
C CYS A 688 15.82 19.56 8.28
N MET A 689 15.29 20.07 9.39
CA MET A 689 14.72 21.41 9.46
C MET A 689 15.22 22.17 10.69
N GLN A 690 15.55 23.45 10.52
CA GLN A 690 15.91 24.35 11.61
C GLN A 690 14.89 25.47 11.75
N LEU A 691 14.59 25.84 12.99
CA LEU A 691 13.73 26.98 13.33
C LEU A 691 14.44 27.88 14.34
N SER A 692 14.37 29.19 14.16
CA SER A 692 15.02 30.16 15.04
C SER A 692 14.10 31.31 15.44
N LYS A 693 14.09 31.65 16.74
CA LYS A 693 13.59 32.93 17.27
C LYS A 693 14.61 34.05 17.14
N LEU A 694 15.90 33.68 17.12
CA LEU A 694 16.99 34.62 16.96
C LEU A 694 17.09 35.07 15.49
N PRO A 695 17.52 36.32 15.23
CA PRO A 695 17.77 36.78 13.88
C PRO A 695 18.72 35.85 13.12
N VAL A 696 18.27 35.38 11.95
CA VAL A 696 19.03 34.48 11.09
C VAL A 696 19.66 35.28 9.97
N LYS A 697 20.98 35.23 9.87
CA LYS A 697 21.73 35.84 8.77
C LYS A 697 21.62 34.99 7.51
N SER A 698 21.75 33.67 7.64
CA SER A 698 21.53 32.74 6.54
C SER A 698 21.20 31.33 7.03
N PHE A 699 20.40 30.62 6.23
CA PHE A 699 20.30 29.17 6.26
C PHE A 699 21.03 28.61 5.04
N SER A 700 21.80 27.55 5.22
CA SER A 700 22.46 26.84 4.12
C SER A 700 22.44 25.34 4.37
N THR A 701 22.40 24.58 3.30
CA THR A 701 22.38 23.12 3.36
C THR A 701 23.46 22.56 2.45
N LYS A 702 24.22 21.58 2.94
CA LYS A 702 25.30 20.94 2.20
C LYS A 702 25.12 19.42 2.18
N PRO A 703 24.84 18.80 1.03
CA PRO A 703 24.77 17.34 0.94
C PRO A 703 26.16 16.73 1.17
N PHE A 704 26.21 15.59 1.85
CA PHE A 704 27.46 14.85 2.01
C PHE A 704 27.75 14.05 0.74
N MET A 705 28.97 14.18 0.21
CA MET A 705 29.34 13.56 -1.06
C MET A 705 29.31 12.02 -1.02
N ASN A 706 29.56 11.44 0.16
CA ASN A 706 29.59 10.00 0.36
C ASN A 706 28.25 9.43 0.88
N SER A 707 27.19 10.24 0.94
CA SER A 707 25.93 9.74 1.46
C SER A 707 25.19 8.87 0.46
N ILE A 708 24.63 7.79 0.98
CA ILE A 708 23.80 6.84 0.23
C ILE A 708 22.32 7.20 0.42
N MET A 709 21.94 7.59 1.64
CA MET A 709 20.57 8.02 2.01
C MET A 709 20.31 9.52 1.78
N GLY A 710 21.13 10.21 0.98
CA GLY A 710 20.95 11.63 0.68
C GLY A 710 21.07 12.55 1.91
N ARG A 711 21.92 12.19 2.88
CA ARG A 711 22.19 12.97 4.09
C ARG A 711 22.83 14.32 3.77
N GLU A 712 22.52 15.31 4.60
CA GLU A 712 22.98 16.69 4.43
C GLU A 712 23.23 17.37 5.79
N LEU A 713 24.15 18.34 5.77
CA LEU A 713 24.44 19.25 6.87
C LEU A 713 23.67 20.55 6.67
N CYS A 714 22.70 20.81 7.54
CA CYS A 714 21.98 22.09 7.62
C CYS A 714 22.71 23.03 8.58
N ILE A 715 22.90 24.28 8.18
CA ILE A 715 23.67 25.29 8.93
C ILE A 715 22.84 26.57 9.01
N ALA A 716 22.66 27.07 10.23
CA ALA A 716 22.07 28.37 10.53
C ALA A 716 23.15 29.30 11.09
N GLU A 717 23.40 30.43 10.41
CA GLU A 717 24.21 31.53 10.93
C GLU A 717 23.29 32.50 11.67
N LEU A 718 23.46 32.63 12.99
CA LEU A 718 22.59 33.39 13.87
C LEU A 718 23.30 34.62 14.44
N GLU A 719 22.56 35.71 14.59
CA GLU A 719 23.00 36.91 15.29
C GLU A 719 22.41 36.94 16.70
N VAL A 720 23.29 37.02 17.70
CA VAL A 720 22.90 37.03 19.11
C VAL A 720 22.97 38.47 19.63
N PRO A 721 21.88 39.03 20.20
CA PRO A 721 21.87 40.41 20.70
C PRO A 721 23.01 40.69 21.69
N GLY A 722 23.82 41.71 21.41
CA GLY A 722 24.97 42.10 22.24
C GLY A 722 26.22 41.22 22.11
N LYS A 723 26.25 40.23 21.18
CA LYS A 723 27.39 39.32 20.96
C LYS A 723 27.65 39.04 19.47
N LYS A 724 28.77 38.34 19.22
CA LYS A 724 29.26 37.88 17.91
C LYS A 724 28.44 36.68 17.38
N SER A 725 28.60 36.38 16.09
CA SER A 725 27.93 35.30 15.35
C SER A 725 27.98 33.94 16.06
N LEU A 726 26.84 33.23 16.05
CA LEU A 726 26.68 31.84 16.52
C LEU A 726 26.25 30.96 15.35
N VAL A 727 26.98 29.88 15.09
CA VAL A 727 26.63 28.90 14.07
C VAL A 727 26.00 27.68 14.73
N VAL A 728 24.76 27.37 14.35
CA VAL A 728 24.08 26.15 14.78
C VAL A 728 23.87 25.26 13.56
N ALA A 729 24.48 24.09 13.58
CA ALA A 729 24.38 23.09 12.53
C ALA A 729 23.62 21.86 13.00
N THR A 730 22.86 21.26 12.08
CA THR A 730 22.21 19.98 12.32
C THR A 730 22.31 19.02 11.15
N SER A 731 22.34 17.73 11.46
CA SER A 731 22.40 16.67 10.47
C SER A 731 21.70 15.43 10.98
N HIS A 732 21.20 14.63 10.04
CA HIS A 732 20.91 13.22 10.25
C HIS A 732 22.01 12.43 9.54
N LEU A 733 22.94 11.82 10.27
CA LEU A 733 24.05 11.07 9.63
C LEU A 733 23.57 9.69 9.14
N GLU A 734 24.39 9.01 8.33
CA GLU A 734 24.05 7.72 7.73
C GLU A 734 23.57 6.71 8.80
N SER A 735 22.38 6.15 8.62
CA SER A 735 21.75 5.27 9.59
C SER A 735 22.11 3.80 9.31
N PRO A 736 22.26 2.94 10.32
CA PRO A 736 22.36 1.51 10.09
C PRO A 736 21.08 0.97 9.41
N CYS A 737 21.20 0.32 8.25
CA CYS A 737 20.06 -0.29 7.54
C CYS A 737 20.30 -1.77 7.24
N PRO A 738 20.11 -2.67 8.23
CA PRO A 738 20.22 -4.10 7.98
C PRO A 738 18.99 -4.57 7.20
N ALA A 739 19.09 -4.60 5.86
CA ALA A 739 18.02 -5.04 4.96
C ALA A 739 18.51 -6.14 4.01
N PRO A 740 17.62 -7.01 3.48
CA PRO A 740 17.98 -7.94 2.42
C PRO A 740 18.54 -7.17 1.21
N PRO A 741 19.59 -7.66 0.53
CA PRO A 741 20.24 -8.96 0.70
C PRO A 741 21.39 -8.98 1.74
N LYS A 742 21.79 -7.83 2.30
CA LYS A 742 22.97 -7.69 3.18
C LYS A 742 22.57 -7.14 4.55
N TRP A 743 22.39 -8.06 5.50
CA TRP A 743 21.95 -7.78 6.88
C TRP A 743 22.97 -7.03 7.76
N ASP A 744 24.11 -6.61 7.22
CA ASP A 744 25.26 -6.05 7.92
C ASP A 744 25.60 -4.60 7.53
N GLN A 745 24.76 -3.93 6.76
CA GLN A 745 25.00 -2.55 6.33
C GLN A 745 24.84 -1.54 7.49
N MET A 746 25.91 -1.34 8.25
CA MET A 746 25.95 -0.43 9.40
C MET A 746 26.42 0.99 9.06
N PHE A 747 26.93 1.18 7.84
CA PHE A 747 27.43 2.45 7.27
C PHE A 747 28.35 3.27 8.19
N SER A 748 29.14 2.57 9.01
CA SER A 748 30.02 3.17 10.00
C SER A 748 31.08 4.06 9.36
N LYS A 749 31.70 3.58 8.27
CA LYS A 749 32.72 4.34 7.54
C LYS A 749 32.14 5.62 6.96
N GLU A 750 30.99 5.53 6.30
CA GLU A 750 30.29 6.65 5.68
C GLU A 750 29.93 7.71 6.73
N ARG A 751 29.32 7.28 7.84
CA ARG A 751 28.96 8.15 8.97
C ARG A 751 30.16 8.83 9.61
N VAL A 752 31.28 8.13 9.81
CA VAL A 752 32.52 8.71 10.34
C VAL A 752 33.09 9.77 9.40
N ASP A 753 33.09 9.50 8.09
CA ASP A 753 33.59 10.44 7.08
C ASP A 753 32.68 11.68 6.97
N GLN A 754 31.36 11.51 7.07
CA GLN A 754 30.39 12.62 7.14
C GLN A 754 30.63 13.50 8.38
N ALA A 755 30.84 12.89 9.55
CA ALA A 755 31.14 13.64 10.78
C ALA A 755 32.44 14.46 10.64
N LYS A 756 33.51 13.88 10.07
CA LYS A 756 34.75 14.60 9.78
C LYS A 756 34.54 15.75 8.80
N GLU A 757 33.77 15.53 7.74
CA GLU A 757 33.44 16.56 6.76
C GLU A 757 32.72 17.74 7.42
N ALA A 758 31.69 17.47 8.23
CA ALA A 758 30.94 18.48 8.96
C ALA A 758 31.86 19.29 9.90
N ILE A 759 32.66 18.61 10.72
CA ILE A 759 33.60 19.27 11.63
C ILE A 759 34.64 20.12 10.88
N ASN A 760 35.16 19.64 9.76
CA ASN A 760 36.12 20.38 8.94
C ASN A 760 35.53 21.65 8.32
N LEU A 761 34.23 21.63 7.98
CA LEU A 761 33.51 22.81 7.50
C LEU A 761 33.25 23.81 8.64
N LEU A 762 32.83 23.30 9.80
CA LEU A 762 32.35 24.12 10.90
C LEU A 762 33.46 24.76 11.74
N LYS A 763 34.63 24.12 11.87
CA LYS A 763 35.79 24.58 12.69
C LYS A 763 36.34 25.96 12.33
N LYS A 764 35.92 26.55 11.21
CA LYS A 764 36.29 27.90 10.79
C LYS A 764 35.64 28.99 11.64
N ASN A 765 34.58 28.66 12.37
CA ASN A 765 33.78 29.61 13.14
C ASN A 765 34.16 29.57 14.63
N SER A 766 34.08 30.71 15.32
CA SER A 766 34.47 30.84 16.74
C SER A 766 33.43 30.34 17.73
N ASN A 767 32.15 30.32 17.36
CA ASN A 767 31.07 29.78 18.18
C ASN A 767 30.22 28.83 17.34
N VAL A 768 30.34 27.53 17.60
CA VAL A 768 29.66 26.47 16.86
C VAL A 768 28.96 25.51 17.82
N ILE A 769 27.75 25.14 17.43
CA ILE A 769 27.03 24.00 17.96
C ILE A 769 26.67 23.08 16.79
N PHE A 770 27.14 21.84 16.81
CA PHE A 770 26.73 20.79 15.88
C PHE A 770 25.91 19.75 16.63
N CYS A 771 24.65 19.56 16.21
CA CYS A 771 23.71 18.68 16.89
C CYS A 771 22.84 17.88 15.93
N GLY A 772 22.05 16.93 16.43
CA GLY A 772 21.17 16.11 15.59
C GLY A 772 21.27 14.64 15.94
N ASP A 773 20.49 13.85 15.22
CA ASP A 773 20.63 12.41 15.18
C ASP A 773 21.87 12.03 14.35
N MET A 774 22.95 11.74 15.05
CA MET A 774 24.21 11.38 14.43
C MET A 774 24.29 9.88 14.16
N ASN A 775 23.28 9.08 14.51
CA ASN A 775 23.29 7.62 14.43
C ASN A 775 24.55 6.97 15.05
N TRP A 776 25.21 7.67 15.98
CA TRP A 776 26.57 7.33 16.39
C TRP A 776 26.59 6.15 17.36
N ASP A 777 27.36 5.11 17.04
CA ASP A 777 27.63 3.98 17.92
C ASP A 777 29.11 3.98 18.31
N ASP A 778 29.42 4.40 19.54
CA ASP A 778 30.80 4.50 20.04
C ASP A 778 31.58 3.17 19.92
N LYS A 779 30.89 2.03 19.87
CA LYS A 779 31.55 0.71 19.70
C LYS A 779 31.94 0.41 18.25
N LEU A 780 31.16 0.88 17.29
CA LEU A 780 31.38 0.61 15.86
C LEU A 780 32.17 1.74 15.20
N ASP A 781 31.82 2.98 15.51
CA ASP A 781 32.36 4.19 14.88
C ASP A 781 33.59 4.73 15.60
N GLY A 782 33.79 4.31 16.86
CA GLY A 782 34.84 4.81 17.73
C GLY A 782 34.53 6.19 18.31
N GLN A 783 35.59 6.93 18.66
CA GLN A 783 35.48 8.27 19.23
C GLN A 783 35.02 9.28 18.17
N PHE A 784 34.08 10.15 18.55
CA PHE A 784 33.60 11.19 17.64
C PHE A 784 34.73 12.15 17.20
N PRO A 785 34.88 12.45 15.90
CA PRO A 785 36.05 13.14 15.37
C PRO A 785 35.96 14.67 15.47
N PHE A 786 36.05 15.24 16.68
CA PHE A 786 36.16 16.69 16.89
C PHE A 786 37.59 17.09 17.31
N PRO A 787 38.08 18.30 16.96
CA PRO A 787 39.44 18.74 17.26
C PRO A 787 39.58 19.22 18.71
N ASP A 788 40.82 19.44 19.15
CA ASP A 788 41.09 19.97 20.49
C ASP A 788 40.39 21.32 20.73
N GLY A 789 39.81 21.48 21.93
CA GLY A 789 39.00 22.64 22.30
C GLY A 789 37.52 22.52 21.91
N TRP A 790 37.11 21.44 21.24
CA TRP A 790 35.72 21.06 21.10
C TRP A 790 35.33 20.08 22.20
N VAL A 791 34.07 20.11 22.58
CA VAL A 791 33.53 19.33 23.68
C VAL A 791 32.20 18.69 23.30
N ASP A 792 31.96 17.53 23.90
CA ASP A 792 30.67 16.87 23.86
C ASP A 792 29.85 17.32 25.07
N ALA A 793 28.81 18.11 24.83
CA ALA A 793 28.07 18.81 25.89
C ALA A 793 27.45 17.86 26.92
N TRP A 794 27.06 16.64 26.51
CA TRP A 794 26.51 15.67 27.45
C TRP A 794 27.59 15.10 28.37
N VAL A 795 28.73 14.73 27.80
CA VAL A 795 29.86 14.15 28.56
C VAL A 795 30.45 15.19 29.52
N GLU A 796 30.55 16.45 29.10
CA GLU A 796 31.06 17.55 29.92
C GLU A 796 30.15 17.84 31.13
N LEU A 797 28.84 17.93 30.91
CA LEU A 797 27.89 18.29 31.98
C LEU A 797 27.46 17.10 32.84
N LYS A 798 27.53 15.87 32.32
CA LYS A 798 27.07 14.65 32.99
C LYS A 798 28.10 13.53 32.85
N PRO A 799 29.32 13.71 33.39
CA PRO A 799 30.37 12.69 33.28
C PRO A 799 29.92 11.38 33.92
N GLY A 800 30.04 10.28 33.17
CA GLY A 800 29.64 8.94 33.59
C GLY A 800 28.16 8.59 33.35
N ASP A 801 27.32 9.55 32.94
CA ASP A 801 25.98 9.26 32.43
C ASP A 801 26.06 8.91 30.94
N ASN A 802 25.50 7.77 30.57
CA ASN A 802 25.53 7.30 29.19
C ASN A 802 24.68 8.14 28.23
N GLY A 803 23.62 8.82 28.72
CA GLY A 803 22.77 9.67 27.90
C GLY A 803 22.05 8.95 26.75
N TRP A 804 21.41 7.80 27.03
CA TRP A 804 20.70 7.04 26.01
C TRP A 804 19.50 7.82 25.44
N THR A 805 19.64 8.33 24.23
CA THR A 805 18.58 9.05 23.51
C THR A 805 17.65 8.09 22.74
N TYR A 806 18.14 6.88 22.44
CA TYR A 806 17.34 5.76 21.95
C TYR A 806 17.43 4.60 22.94
N ASP A 807 16.37 4.36 23.72
CA ASP A 807 16.39 3.39 24.80
C ASP A 807 15.10 2.57 24.85
N THR A 808 15.18 1.32 24.40
CA THR A 808 14.06 0.37 24.41
C THR A 808 13.61 -0.09 25.81
N LYS A 809 14.37 0.21 26.88
CA LYS A 809 13.98 -0.09 28.26
C LYS A 809 13.08 0.99 28.84
N SER A 810 13.44 2.26 28.66
CA SER A 810 12.69 3.39 29.18
C SER A 810 11.59 3.83 28.21
N ASN A 811 11.84 3.78 26.90
CA ASN A 811 10.83 4.03 25.87
C ASN A 811 10.03 2.74 25.60
N GLN A 812 8.97 2.54 26.39
CA GLN A 812 8.10 1.38 26.27
C GLN A 812 7.39 1.28 24.91
N MET A 813 7.31 2.39 24.17
CA MET A 813 6.77 2.42 22.79
C MET A 813 7.57 1.51 21.85
N LEU A 814 8.87 1.29 22.08
CA LEU A 814 9.73 0.52 21.18
C LEU A 814 9.68 -1.00 21.37
N SER A 815 9.34 -1.46 22.58
CA SER A 815 9.22 -2.88 23.01
C SER A 815 9.94 -3.94 22.14
N GLY A 816 11.25 -4.05 22.28
CA GLY A 816 12.06 -5.10 21.62
C GLY A 816 12.13 -6.43 22.40
N ASN A 817 12.55 -7.51 21.74
CA ASN A 817 12.89 -8.77 22.43
C ASN A 817 14.24 -8.69 23.18
N ARG A 818 15.06 -7.69 22.86
CA ARG A 818 16.34 -7.38 23.51
C ARG A 818 16.40 -5.89 23.81
N ALA A 819 17.06 -5.54 24.90
CA ALA A 819 17.30 -4.15 25.23
C ALA A 819 18.39 -3.59 24.30
N LEU A 820 18.01 -2.63 23.47
CA LEU A 820 18.88 -1.76 22.70
C LEU A 820 18.89 -0.38 23.38
N GLN A 821 20.09 0.11 23.71
CA GLN A 821 20.32 1.41 24.34
C GLN A 821 21.47 2.08 23.60
N ARG A 822 21.20 3.22 22.97
CA ARG A 822 22.14 3.95 22.11
C ARG A 822 22.03 5.44 22.36
N ARG A 823 23.14 6.15 22.13
CA ARG A 823 23.24 7.60 22.19
C ARG A 823 23.47 8.15 20.79
N LEU A 824 22.38 8.13 20.04
CA LEU A 824 22.36 8.48 18.62
C LEU A 824 22.44 10.01 18.46
N ASP A 825 21.76 10.75 19.33
CA ASP A 825 21.71 12.22 19.31
C ASP A 825 22.80 12.84 20.19
N ARG A 826 23.48 13.87 19.68
CA ARG A 826 24.59 14.54 20.39
C ARG A 826 24.58 16.06 20.19
N PHE A 827 25.31 16.75 21.07
CA PHE A 827 25.65 18.16 20.96
C PHE A 827 27.17 18.30 21.07
N ILE A 828 27.80 18.67 19.96
CA ILE A 828 29.24 18.86 19.82
C ILE A 828 29.49 20.36 19.66
N CYS A 829 30.22 20.94 20.60
CA CYS A 829 30.30 22.39 20.79
C CYS A 829 31.74 22.89 20.75
N SER A 830 31.92 24.09 20.20
CA SER A 830 33.13 24.90 20.38
C SER A 830 32.71 26.34 20.52
N LEU A 831 32.84 26.87 21.73
CA LEU A 831 32.26 28.15 22.11
C LEU A 831 33.35 29.01 22.77
N CYS A 832 33.75 30.08 22.10
CA CYS A 832 34.69 31.06 22.66
C CYS A 832 34.01 32.12 23.52
N ASP A 833 32.79 32.52 23.15
CA ASP A 833 32.06 33.64 23.79
C ASP A 833 30.89 33.16 24.68
N PHE A 834 30.67 31.86 24.76
CA PHE A 834 29.58 31.23 25.50
C PHE A 834 30.09 30.04 26.33
N LYS A 835 29.36 29.72 27.40
CA LYS A 835 29.57 28.51 28.20
C LYS A 835 28.36 27.60 28.15
N ILE A 836 28.61 26.31 28.11
CA ILE A 836 27.58 25.28 28.24
C ILE A 836 27.12 25.27 29.70
N SER A 837 25.83 25.49 29.94
CA SER A 837 25.27 25.70 31.28
C SER A 837 24.40 24.53 31.74
N LYS A 838 23.63 23.93 30.84
CA LYS A 838 22.73 22.81 31.15
C LYS A 838 22.45 21.97 29.91
N ILE A 839 22.19 20.68 30.10
CA ILE A 839 21.65 19.80 29.06
C ILE A 839 20.59 18.87 29.67
N ASP A 840 19.39 18.91 29.10
CA ASP A 840 18.24 18.13 29.53
C ASP A 840 17.80 17.16 28.43
N MET A 841 17.21 16.05 28.84
CA MET A 841 16.57 15.08 27.94
C MET A 841 15.06 15.19 28.13
N ILE A 842 14.33 15.45 27.04
CA ILE A 842 12.89 15.74 27.03
C ILE A 842 12.11 14.71 26.19
N GLY A 843 10.79 14.69 26.35
CA GLY A 843 9.92 13.74 25.63
C GLY A 843 9.95 12.30 26.19
N LYS A 844 10.30 12.16 27.47
CA LYS A 844 10.40 10.86 28.16
C LYS A 844 9.06 10.30 28.64
N ASP A 845 8.06 11.15 28.72
CA ASP A 845 6.76 10.79 29.28
C ASP A 845 5.80 10.31 28.19
N ALA A 846 5.00 9.29 28.53
CA ALA A 846 3.93 8.82 27.67
C ALA A 846 2.85 9.89 27.50
N ILE A 847 2.24 9.95 26.32
CA ILE A 847 1.13 10.83 26.03
C ILE A 847 -0.10 10.32 26.80
N PRO A 848 -0.71 11.13 27.69
CA PRO A 848 -1.81 10.66 28.52
C PRO A 848 -3.00 10.13 27.71
N GLY A 849 -3.47 8.94 28.08
CA GLY A 849 -4.62 8.30 27.43
C GLY A 849 -4.34 7.76 26.02
N LEU A 850 -3.07 7.66 25.61
CA LEU A 850 -2.69 7.16 24.28
C LEU A 850 -1.84 5.89 24.39
N SER A 851 -2.36 4.80 23.86
CA SER A 851 -1.70 3.50 23.79
C SER A 851 -1.91 2.86 22.42
N TYR A 852 -1.06 1.89 22.06
CA TYR A 852 -1.19 1.09 20.86
C TYR A 852 -1.00 -0.39 21.17
N MET A 853 -1.63 -1.25 20.37
CA MET A 853 -1.54 -2.69 20.56
C MET A 853 -0.42 -3.29 19.69
N LYS A 854 0.48 -4.04 20.31
CA LYS A 854 1.56 -4.77 19.64
C LYS A 854 1.41 -6.27 19.82
N GLU A 855 1.43 -7.00 18.73
CA GLU A 855 1.49 -8.46 18.75
C GLU A 855 2.89 -8.93 19.19
N LYS A 856 2.95 -9.74 20.24
CA LYS A 856 4.18 -10.39 20.70
C LYS A 856 4.01 -11.90 20.72
N LYS A 857 4.79 -12.59 19.89
CA LYS A 857 4.89 -14.05 19.90
C LYS A 857 5.69 -14.52 21.11
N VAL A 858 5.04 -15.19 22.06
CA VAL A 858 5.69 -15.81 23.21
C VAL A 858 5.38 -17.30 23.18
N ARG A 859 6.42 -18.15 23.00
CA ARG A 859 6.31 -19.62 23.07
C ARG A 859 5.16 -20.21 22.24
N LYS A 860 5.02 -19.77 20.98
CA LYS A 860 3.99 -20.19 20.00
C LYS A 860 2.57 -19.65 20.23
N GLU A 861 2.35 -18.81 21.24
CA GLU A 861 1.11 -18.04 21.41
C GLU A 861 1.35 -16.58 21.01
N VAL A 862 0.36 -15.97 20.33
CA VAL A 862 0.34 -14.54 20.04
C VAL A 862 -0.34 -13.84 21.21
N LYS A 863 0.38 -12.97 21.92
CA LYS A 863 -0.20 -12.11 22.95
C LYS A 863 -0.25 -10.68 22.48
N MET A 864 -1.37 -10.02 22.71
CA MET A 864 -1.54 -8.59 22.47
C MET A 864 -0.99 -7.83 23.68
N LEU A 865 -0.01 -6.96 23.44
CA LEU A 865 0.53 -6.05 24.46
C LEU A 865 0.04 -4.64 24.17
N GLU A 866 -0.62 -4.04 25.14
CA GLU A 866 -0.90 -2.60 25.13
C GLU A 866 0.36 -1.86 25.57
N LEU A 867 0.81 -0.90 24.76
CA LEU A 867 2.02 -0.12 24.99
C LEU A 867 1.70 1.37 24.92
N PRO A 868 2.32 2.20 25.76
CA PRO A 868 2.11 3.65 25.70
C PRO A 868 2.70 4.22 24.41
N VAL A 869 2.12 5.33 23.96
CA VAL A 869 2.67 6.14 22.87
C VAL A 869 3.45 7.32 23.45
N LEU A 870 4.68 7.51 22.99
CA LEU A 870 5.53 8.65 23.34
C LEU A 870 5.63 9.61 22.12
N PRO A 871 6.12 10.85 22.29
CA PRO A 871 6.25 11.80 21.17
C PRO A 871 7.08 11.26 20.00
N SER A 872 8.15 10.51 20.28
CA SER A 872 9.02 9.89 19.28
C SER A 872 9.67 8.63 19.87
N ASP A 873 10.29 7.81 19.02
CA ASP A 873 11.16 6.72 19.46
C ASP A 873 12.50 7.23 20.02
N HIS A 874 12.89 8.45 19.68
CA HIS A 874 13.98 9.19 20.30
C HIS A 874 13.52 10.08 21.48
N TYR A 875 14.44 10.36 22.39
CA TYR A 875 14.33 11.44 23.36
C TYR A 875 15.08 12.67 22.85
N GLY A 876 14.42 13.84 22.92
CA GLY A 876 15.02 15.10 22.51
C GLY A 876 16.07 15.60 23.50
N LEU A 877 17.04 16.35 23.00
CA LEU A 877 18.07 16.99 23.81
C LEU A 877 17.91 18.52 23.79
N LEU A 878 17.83 19.13 24.97
CA LEU A 878 17.73 20.58 25.15
C LEU A 878 19.01 21.11 25.79
N LEU A 879 19.85 21.74 24.99
CA LEU A 879 21.09 22.41 25.42
C LEU A 879 20.78 23.85 25.84
N THR A 880 21.33 24.27 26.97
CA THR A 880 21.31 25.66 27.42
C THR A 880 22.73 26.21 27.48
N ILE A 881 22.98 27.29 26.75
CA ILE A 881 24.23 28.05 26.81
C ILE A 881 23.97 29.40 27.49
N SER A 882 25.01 29.96 28.08
CA SER A 882 24.97 31.32 28.62
C SER A 882 26.14 32.10 28.06
N GLY A 883 26.00 33.41 27.93
CA GLY A 883 27.16 34.25 27.63
C GLY A 883 28.28 34.03 28.66
N LEU A 884 29.53 34.09 28.20
CA LEU A 884 30.68 34.39 29.05
C LEU A 884 30.76 35.87 29.38
#